data_AF-A0A661T8U7-F1
#
_entry.id   AF-A0A661T8U7-F1
#
_cell.length_a   1.000
_cell.length_b   1.000
_cell.length_c   1.000
_cell.angle_alpha   90.00
_cell.angle_beta   90.00
_cell.angle_gamma   90.00
#
_symmetry.space_group_name_H-M   'P 1'
#
loop_
_entity.id
_entity.type
_entity.pdbx_description
1 polymer ?
#
loop_
_entity_poly.entity_id
_entity_poly.type
_entity_poly.pdbx_seq_one_letter_code
_entity_poly.pdbx_strand_id
1 'polypeptide(L)'
;MIGITSYGAYIPRLRLNRAAIVQGMGWFAPAIMAVSQGERSMCNWDEDSITMAVAASRDCLTDRDKQNLDGLYLASTTLPFADRQNAGIVSAALNLKNEIVTADYTASQKIATTALVSAMESVQSGNKKNIMVTATDRRETKTAYFYEMWFGDGAASLMVGDKDVIAEYKGSYSISQDFVDHYRGSRNQYDYVWEERWTRDYGYGRIIPEVVNGLFDKLGITMDDVDKLVYPCFFKGDHKKIAKKLGATPEKLVDNMHEVCGETGAAHSFMMLISALEKAVPGDRILVVGFGQGANALYFEVTENITKLAPRNGVSGSLANKKTIDNYLKWLKFRDLIKTEMGIRAEAPTQTATTVLWRKNKMILGLVGGKCRKCGTPQFPKADICVNPACGAMHSQDDYEFADVPARVKTFTGDMLAVSVDPPAIYGMIQFEGGGRFMADFTDCELDDIKVGLPMQMAFKRKVTDKERGFVNYFWKAVPVPGAAEEMNKINYDGRVAIITGAGAGLGRVYALELARRGAKIVVNDLGGTRDGSGSGSKSPADKVVDEIKALGSDAVASYDNVATVEGGENIVKTAMDAFGRVDIVINNAGILRDKSFLKMEPDNWQAVLDVHLNGAYNVSRPAFKVMRENGYGRIVMTTSAAGLYGNFG
;
A
#
# COMPACT_ATOMS: atom_id res chain seq x y z
N MET A 1 -23.79 21.93 -13.01
CA MET A 1 -22.44 21.46 -13.41
C MET A 1 -22.47 19.94 -13.34
N ILE A 2 -22.04 19.26 -14.39
CA ILE A 2 -21.94 17.79 -14.42
C ILE A 2 -20.48 17.46 -14.71
N GLY A 3 -19.96 16.40 -14.11
CA GLY A 3 -18.61 15.96 -14.41
C GLY A 3 -18.14 14.85 -13.49
N ILE A 4 -16.83 14.72 -13.39
CA ILE A 4 -16.18 13.78 -12.48
C ILE A 4 -16.33 14.34 -11.06
N THR A 5 -16.72 13.50 -10.11
CA THR A 5 -16.92 13.85 -8.69
C THR A 5 -15.92 13.11 -7.78
N SER A 6 -15.38 11.99 -8.22
CA SER A 6 -14.34 11.24 -7.53
C SER A 6 -13.55 10.38 -8.51
N TYR A 7 -12.35 9.98 -8.11
CA TYR A 7 -11.52 9.04 -8.85
C TYR A 7 -10.82 8.06 -7.91
N GLY A 8 -10.45 6.90 -8.45
CA GLY A 8 -9.60 5.92 -7.77
C GLY A 8 -8.87 5.05 -8.78
N ALA A 9 -7.69 4.54 -8.40
CA ALA A 9 -6.89 3.72 -9.30
C ALA A 9 -6.22 2.58 -8.56
N TYR A 10 -5.94 1.52 -9.31
CA TYR A 10 -5.22 0.36 -8.82
C TYR A 10 -4.28 -0.16 -9.90
N ILE A 11 -2.99 -0.19 -9.57
CA ILE A 11 -1.99 -0.95 -10.32
C ILE A 11 -1.52 -2.05 -9.36
N PRO A 12 -1.50 -3.33 -9.75
CA PRO A 12 -1.08 -4.44 -8.88
C PRO A 12 0.19 -4.15 -8.11
N ARG A 13 0.46 -4.83 -6.99
CA ARG A 13 1.73 -4.60 -6.27
C ARG A 13 2.95 -5.09 -7.08
N LEU A 14 2.84 -6.25 -7.73
CA LEU A 14 3.98 -6.86 -8.41
C LEU A 14 4.29 -6.17 -9.75
N ARG A 15 5.58 -5.96 -10.01
CA ARG A 15 6.11 -5.51 -11.30
C ARG A 15 7.08 -6.57 -11.82
N LEU A 16 6.98 -6.91 -13.09
CA LEU A 16 8.00 -7.72 -13.76
C LEU A 16 8.98 -6.78 -14.44
N ASN A 17 10.26 -6.87 -14.07
CA ASN A 17 11.33 -6.18 -14.77
C ASN A 17 11.43 -6.73 -16.20
N ARG A 18 11.37 -5.86 -17.20
CA ARG A 18 11.42 -6.26 -18.62
C ARG A 18 12.74 -6.92 -18.99
N ALA A 19 13.84 -6.60 -18.31
CA ALA A 19 15.12 -7.27 -18.51
C ALA A 19 15.05 -8.78 -18.18
N ALA A 20 14.18 -9.20 -17.24
CA ALA A 20 13.99 -10.61 -16.92
C ALA A 20 13.33 -11.38 -18.08
N ILE A 21 12.44 -10.73 -18.83
CA ILE A 21 11.83 -11.32 -20.04
C ILE A 21 12.92 -11.49 -21.12
N VAL A 22 13.79 -10.49 -21.30
CA VAL A 22 14.94 -10.59 -22.23
C VAL A 22 15.87 -11.73 -21.82
N GLN A 23 16.14 -11.90 -20.52
CA GLN A 23 16.96 -13.01 -20.03
C GLN A 23 16.34 -14.37 -20.34
N GLY A 24 15.01 -14.50 -20.22
CA GLY A 24 14.30 -15.75 -20.49
C GLY A 24 14.11 -16.06 -21.98
N MET A 25 13.82 -15.04 -22.80
CA MET A 25 13.33 -15.21 -24.18
C MET A 25 14.18 -14.52 -25.25
N GLY A 26 15.19 -13.73 -24.88
CA GLY A 26 16.01 -12.96 -25.82
C GLY A 26 16.83 -13.81 -26.77
N TRP A 27 17.15 -15.06 -26.42
CA TRP A 27 17.80 -16.01 -27.33
C TRP A 27 16.89 -16.41 -28.50
N PHE A 28 15.56 -16.44 -28.27
CA PHE A 28 14.56 -16.79 -29.28
C PHE A 28 14.02 -15.55 -30.00
N ALA A 29 13.80 -14.45 -29.27
CA ALA A 29 13.29 -13.18 -29.80
C ALA A 29 14.21 -12.01 -29.42
N PRO A 30 15.41 -11.87 -30.03
CA PRO A 30 16.40 -10.87 -29.63
C PRO A 30 15.92 -9.42 -29.79
N ALA A 31 14.96 -9.17 -30.69
CA ALA A 31 14.43 -7.85 -30.96
C ALA A 31 13.70 -7.21 -29.77
N ILE A 32 13.22 -8.00 -28.79
CA ILE A 32 12.57 -7.48 -27.57
C ILE A 32 13.54 -6.69 -26.68
N MET A 33 14.86 -6.86 -26.88
CA MET A 33 15.89 -6.07 -26.18
C MET A 33 15.72 -4.56 -26.43
N ALA A 34 15.24 -4.16 -27.60
CA ALA A 34 15.02 -2.75 -27.95
C ALA A 34 13.96 -2.05 -27.08
N VAL A 35 13.11 -2.83 -26.40
CA VAL A 35 12.02 -2.34 -25.54
C VAL A 35 12.13 -2.85 -24.11
N SER A 36 13.35 -3.20 -23.69
CA SER A 36 13.66 -3.78 -22.37
C SER A 36 13.68 -2.79 -21.21
N GLN A 37 13.55 -1.48 -21.49
CA GLN A 37 13.59 -0.44 -20.47
C GLN A 37 12.32 -0.42 -19.62
N GLY A 38 12.53 -0.27 -18.31
CA GLY A 38 11.47 -0.17 -17.31
C GLY A 38 10.89 -1.51 -16.91
N GLU A 39 9.65 -1.47 -16.46
CA GLU A 39 8.94 -2.62 -15.93
C GLU A 39 7.49 -2.63 -16.41
N ARG A 40 6.84 -3.77 -16.25
CA ARG A 40 5.40 -3.90 -16.46
C ARG A 40 4.72 -4.32 -15.17
N SER A 41 3.51 -3.83 -14.97
CA SER A 41 2.64 -4.33 -13.91
C SER A 41 2.20 -5.77 -14.22
N MET A 42 2.12 -6.57 -13.16
CA MET A 42 1.57 -7.91 -13.22
C MET A 42 0.70 -8.19 -12.00
N CYS A 43 -0.50 -8.70 -12.23
CA CYS A 43 -1.36 -9.30 -11.24
C CYS A 43 -0.61 -10.40 -10.47
N ASN A 44 -0.83 -10.44 -9.17
CA ASN A 44 -0.54 -11.61 -8.36
C ASN A 44 -1.40 -12.81 -8.82
N TRP A 45 -1.07 -14.02 -8.39
CA TRP A 45 -1.78 -15.24 -8.78
C TRP A 45 -3.26 -15.26 -8.35
N ASP A 46 -3.66 -14.38 -7.45
CA ASP A 46 -5.02 -14.22 -6.94
C ASP A 46 -5.69 -12.93 -7.41
N GLU A 47 -5.18 -12.32 -8.48
CA GLU A 47 -5.75 -11.10 -9.07
C GLU A 47 -6.20 -11.30 -10.51
N ASP A 48 -7.25 -10.57 -10.88
CA ASP A 48 -7.75 -10.41 -12.24
C ASP A 48 -8.47 -9.07 -12.41
N SER A 49 -9.11 -8.88 -13.58
CA SER A 49 -9.82 -7.66 -13.91
C SER A 49 -10.91 -7.31 -12.89
N ILE A 50 -11.61 -8.29 -12.30
CA ILE A 50 -12.64 -8.03 -11.28
C ILE A 50 -12.01 -7.56 -9.98
N THR A 51 -10.95 -8.23 -9.51
CA THR A 51 -10.29 -7.86 -8.25
C THR A 51 -9.69 -6.45 -8.33
N MET A 52 -9.06 -6.12 -9.45
CA MET A 52 -8.51 -4.79 -9.69
C MET A 52 -9.62 -3.73 -9.80
N ALA A 53 -10.72 -4.03 -10.49
CA ALA A 53 -11.88 -3.14 -10.57
C ALA A 53 -12.45 -2.82 -9.18
N VAL A 54 -12.59 -3.83 -8.31
CA VAL A 54 -13.06 -3.62 -6.93
C VAL A 54 -12.07 -2.75 -6.14
N ALA A 55 -10.76 -2.97 -6.27
CA ALA A 55 -9.75 -2.16 -5.60
C ALA A 55 -9.80 -0.69 -6.04
N ALA A 56 -9.81 -0.41 -7.35
CA ALA A 56 -9.92 0.95 -7.88
C ALA A 56 -11.25 1.63 -7.51
N SER A 57 -12.34 0.85 -7.47
CA SER A 57 -13.68 1.37 -7.11
C SER A 57 -13.77 1.72 -5.62
N ARG A 58 -13.15 0.93 -4.74
CA ARG A 58 -13.05 1.25 -3.30
C ARG A 58 -12.24 2.52 -3.06
N ASP A 59 -11.11 2.65 -3.75
CA ASP A 59 -10.29 3.87 -3.69
C ASP A 59 -11.10 5.11 -4.15
N CYS A 60 -11.92 4.95 -5.20
CA CYS A 60 -12.83 5.98 -5.71
C CYS A 60 -13.96 6.34 -4.74
N LEU A 61 -14.40 5.39 -3.90
CA LEU A 61 -15.45 5.58 -2.90
C LEU A 61 -14.93 6.13 -1.56
N THR A 62 -13.64 6.42 -1.43
CA THR A 62 -13.08 7.04 -0.22
C THR A 62 -13.84 8.32 0.13
N ASP A 63 -14.39 8.38 1.34
CA ASP A 63 -15.23 9.49 1.83
C ASP A 63 -16.50 9.75 1.00
N ARG A 64 -17.03 8.73 0.32
CA ARG A 64 -18.27 8.80 -0.46
C ARG A 64 -19.31 7.80 0.03
N ASP A 65 -20.57 8.24 0.08
CA ASP A 65 -21.68 7.34 0.37
C ASP A 65 -22.06 6.53 -0.88
N LYS A 66 -21.58 5.28 -0.90
CA LYS A 66 -21.82 4.33 -1.99
C LYS A 66 -23.29 3.93 -2.18
N GLN A 67 -24.17 4.18 -1.20
CA GLN A 67 -25.61 3.91 -1.35
C GLN A 67 -26.31 4.92 -2.26
N ASN A 68 -25.66 6.06 -2.55
CA ASN A 68 -26.17 7.08 -3.47
C ASN A 68 -25.82 6.81 -4.94
N LEU A 69 -25.13 5.70 -5.25
CA LEU A 69 -24.92 5.29 -6.63
C LEU A 69 -26.24 4.84 -7.27
N ASP A 70 -26.44 5.21 -8.53
CA ASP A 70 -27.59 4.81 -9.34
C ASP A 70 -27.20 3.83 -10.47
N GLY A 71 -25.90 3.65 -10.70
CA GLY A 71 -25.35 2.69 -11.64
C GLY A 71 -23.85 2.44 -11.50
N LEU A 72 -23.42 1.28 -12.02
CA LEU A 72 -22.03 0.85 -12.13
C LEU A 72 -21.78 0.28 -13.53
N TYR A 73 -20.93 0.96 -14.29
CA TYR A 73 -20.52 0.56 -15.63
C TYR A 73 -19.09 0.01 -15.58
N LEU A 74 -18.93 -1.27 -15.91
CA LEU A 74 -17.64 -1.95 -15.91
C LEU A 74 -17.13 -2.09 -17.34
N ALA A 75 -16.03 -1.39 -17.67
CA ALA A 75 -15.42 -1.37 -18.98
C ALA A 75 -14.16 -2.25 -19.03
N SER A 76 -14.14 -3.26 -19.88
CA SER A 76 -12.99 -4.17 -19.98
C SER A 76 -13.02 -5.01 -21.25
N THR A 77 -11.86 -5.46 -21.69
CA THR A 77 -11.71 -6.45 -22.75
C THR A 77 -11.32 -7.82 -22.21
N THR A 78 -11.14 -8.00 -20.91
CA THR A 78 -10.55 -9.21 -20.29
C THR A 78 -11.38 -9.73 -19.10
N LEU A 79 -12.70 -9.54 -19.17
CA LEU A 79 -13.61 -10.04 -18.14
C LEU A 79 -13.60 -11.58 -18.08
N PRO A 80 -13.68 -12.16 -16.86
CA PRO A 80 -13.57 -13.61 -16.66
C PRO A 80 -14.81 -14.38 -17.13
N PHE A 81 -15.98 -13.73 -17.24
CA PHE A 81 -17.21 -14.39 -17.68
C PHE A 81 -17.78 -13.74 -18.94
N ALA A 82 -18.16 -14.59 -19.90
CA ALA A 82 -18.84 -14.17 -21.12
C ALA A 82 -20.36 -13.98 -20.93
N ASP A 83 -20.99 -14.80 -20.08
CA ASP A 83 -22.45 -14.84 -19.86
C ASP A 83 -22.81 -14.93 -18.36
N ARG A 84 -22.06 -14.18 -17.55
CA ARG A 84 -22.40 -13.83 -16.16
C ARG A 84 -21.99 -12.39 -15.99
N GLN A 85 -22.92 -11.54 -15.58
CA GLN A 85 -22.65 -10.10 -15.51
C GLN A 85 -21.53 -9.80 -14.50
N ASN A 86 -20.44 -9.24 -15.01
CA ASN A 86 -19.21 -8.99 -14.26
C ASN A 86 -19.36 -7.76 -13.36
N ALA A 87 -20.00 -6.70 -13.86
CA ALA A 87 -20.40 -5.52 -13.08
C ALA A 87 -21.25 -5.90 -11.86
N GLY A 88 -22.06 -6.95 -11.95
CA GLY A 88 -22.82 -7.48 -10.82
C GLY A 88 -21.93 -8.07 -9.72
N ILE A 89 -20.79 -8.67 -10.07
CA ILE A 89 -19.81 -9.18 -9.10
C ILE A 89 -19.12 -8.00 -8.41
N VAL A 90 -18.71 -6.98 -9.16
CA VAL A 90 -18.10 -5.76 -8.60
C VAL A 90 -19.09 -5.05 -7.66
N SER A 91 -20.34 -4.89 -8.08
CA SER A 91 -21.41 -4.30 -7.25
C SER A 91 -21.62 -5.05 -5.94
N ALA A 92 -21.69 -6.39 -5.99
CA ALA A 92 -21.82 -7.22 -4.79
C ALA A 92 -20.58 -7.14 -3.88
N ALA A 93 -19.38 -7.05 -4.46
CA ALA A 93 -18.13 -6.90 -3.72
C ALA A 93 -18.02 -5.55 -3.01
N LEU A 94 -18.56 -4.49 -3.62
CA LEU A 94 -18.66 -3.16 -3.04
C LEU A 94 -19.84 -3.02 -2.06
N ASN A 95 -20.66 -4.06 -1.89
CA ASN A 95 -21.87 -4.06 -1.07
C ASN A 95 -22.80 -2.87 -1.41
N LEU A 96 -23.02 -2.63 -2.70
CA LEU A 96 -23.96 -1.62 -3.18
C LEU A 96 -25.41 -2.08 -3.00
N LYS A 97 -26.35 -1.14 -3.01
CA LYS A 97 -27.79 -1.46 -3.07
C LYS A 97 -28.12 -2.22 -4.37
N ASN A 98 -29.18 -3.02 -4.34
CA ASN A 98 -29.58 -3.82 -5.50
C ASN A 98 -30.28 -2.98 -6.57
N GLU A 99 -30.82 -1.83 -6.19
CA GLU A 99 -31.61 -0.93 -7.04
C GLU A 99 -30.72 0.03 -7.85
N ILE A 100 -29.70 -0.53 -8.51
CA ILE A 100 -28.81 0.21 -9.42
C ILE A 100 -28.73 -0.47 -10.78
N VAL A 101 -28.40 0.30 -11.82
CA VAL A 101 -28.13 -0.26 -13.15
C VAL A 101 -26.68 -0.72 -13.22
N THR A 102 -26.45 -2.01 -13.47
CA THR A 102 -25.13 -2.56 -13.78
C THR A 102 -25.01 -2.85 -15.27
N ALA A 103 -23.85 -2.58 -15.87
CA ALA A 103 -23.59 -2.89 -17.27
C ALA A 103 -22.12 -3.24 -17.52
N ASP A 104 -21.88 -4.24 -18.36
CA ASP A 104 -20.55 -4.60 -18.87
C ASP A 104 -20.35 -3.92 -20.23
N TYR A 105 -19.39 -3.01 -20.32
CA TYR A 105 -18.97 -2.35 -21.55
C TYR A 105 -17.74 -3.07 -22.09
N THR A 106 -17.93 -3.85 -23.16
CA THR A 106 -16.86 -4.70 -23.75
C THR A 106 -16.64 -4.40 -25.24
N ALA A 107 -15.59 -4.99 -25.81
CA ALA A 107 -15.17 -4.90 -27.21
C ALA A 107 -14.55 -3.53 -27.60
N SER A 108 -13.24 -3.55 -27.86
CA SER A 108 -12.34 -2.40 -28.09
C SER A 108 -11.72 -1.78 -26.83
N GLN A 109 -10.54 -1.17 -26.96
CA GLN A 109 -9.85 -0.50 -25.84
C GLN A 109 -10.40 0.90 -25.53
N LYS A 110 -11.06 1.57 -26.48
CA LYS A 110 -11.74 2.86 -26.24
C LYS A 110 -13.00 2.73 -25.36
N ILE A 111 -13.36 1.50 -24.98
CA ILE A 111 -14.63 1.19 -24.35
C ILE A 111 -14.83 1.88 -22.99
N ALA A 112 -13.74 2.18 -22.28
CA ALA A 112 -13.78 2.97 -21.04
C ALA A 112 -14.30 4.39 -21.25
N THR A 113 -13.79 5.10 -22.27
CA THR A 113 -14.26 6.45 -22.59
C THR A 113 -15.66 6.44 -23.21
N THR A 114 -16.04 5.38 -23.93
CA THR A 114 -17.44 5.18 -24.37
C THR A 114 -18.39 5.05 -23.18
N ALA A 115 -18.02 4.26 -22.17
CA ALA A 115 -18.78 4.12 -20.94
C ALA A 115 -18.87 5.44 -20.16
N LEU A 116 -17.78 6.23 -20.17
CA LEU A 116 -17.75 7.56 -19.55
C LEU A 116 -18.71 8.54 -20.23
N VAL A 117 -18.69 8.63 -21.57
CA VAL A 117 -19.63 9.46 -22.32
C VAL A 117 -21.07 9.04 -22.02
N SER A 118 -21.36 7.73 -22.03
CA SER A 118 -22.69 7.20 -21.71
C SER A 118 -23.14 7.58 -20.29
N ALA A 119 -22.22 7.56 -19.31
CA ALA A 119 -22.51 7.97 -17.94
C ALA A 119 -22.77 9.49 -17.83
N MET A 120 -21.95 10.32 -18.50
CA MET A 120 -22.13 11.77 -18.53
C MET A 120 -23.49 12.16 -19.12
N GLU A 121 -23.84 11.60 -20.27
CA GLU A 121 -25.13 11.85 -20.93
C GLU A 121 -26.31 11.35 -20.10
N SER A 122 -26.16 10.21 -19.42
CA SER A 122 -27.18 9.68 -18.51
C SER A 122 -27.43 10.61 -17.33
N VAL A 123 -26.38 11.14 -16.70
CA VAL A 123 -26.51 12.14 -15.63
C VAL A 123 -27.09 13.45 -16.16
N GLN A 124 -26.67 13.89 -17.35
CA GLN A 124 -27.18 15.09 -18.02
C GLN A 124 -28.66 15.02 -18.36
N SER A 125 -29.19 13.82 -18.62
CA SER A 125 -30.64 13.63 -18.81
C SER A 125 -31.47 13.86 -17.54
N GLY A 126 -30.84 13.89 -16.35
CA GLY A 126 -31.50 14.04 -15.06
C GLY A 126 -32.11 12.76 -14.47
N ASN A 127 -32.06 11.63 -15.19
CA ASN A 127 -32.62 10.34 -14.74
C ASN A 127 -31.75 9.63 -13.70
N LYS A 128 -30.46 9.94 -13.67
CA LYS A 128 -29.44 9.35 -12.79
C LYS A 128 -28.61 10.48 -12.20
N LYS A 129 -28.19 10.36 -10.94
CA LYS A 129 -27.42 11.40 -10.24
C LYS A 129 -25.97 11.02 -10.05
N ASN A 130 -25.71 9.75 -9.72
CA ASN A 130 -24.35 9.25 -9.53
C ASN A 130 -24.13 7.93 -10.27
N ILE A 131 -23.16 7.90 -11.16
CA ILE A 131 -22.76 6.67 -11.88
C ILE A 131 -21.28 6.45 -11.67
N MET A 132 -20.91 5.23 -11.29
CA MET A 132 -19.52 4.81 -11.27
C MET A 132 -19.16 4.16 -12.62
N VAL A 133 -18.05 4.60 -13.21
CA VAL A 133 -17.46 3.98 -14.41
C VAL A 133 -16.10 3.44 -14.04
N THR A 134 -15.96 2.11 -14.09
CA THR A 134 -14.73 1.41 -13.72
C THR A 134 -14.15 0.73 -14.95
N ALA A 135 -12.94 1.08 -15.33
CA ALA A 135 -12.21 0.45 -16.41
C ALA A 135 -11.13 -0.47 -15.86
N THR A 136 -10.94 -1.64 -16.47
CA THR A 136 -9.93 -2.61 -16.01
C THR A 136 -9.47 -3.50 -17.15
N ASP A 137 -8.20 -3.91 -17.15
CA ASP A 137 -7.75 -5.02 -17.97
C ASP A 137 -6.56 -5.77 -17.36
N ARG A 138 -6.54 -7.09 -17.60
CA ARG A 138 -5.44 -8.02 -17.35
C ARG A 138 -5.20 -8.84 -18.63
N ARG A 139 -4.52 -8.23 -19.60
CA ARG A 139 -4.33 -8.85 -20.93
C ARG A 139 -3.34 -10.01 -20.87
N GLU A 140 -3.55 -10.98 -21.74
CA GLU A 140 -2.69 -12.15 -21.90
C GLU A 140 -1.88 -12.05 -23.19
N THR A 141 -0.64 -12.52 -23.13
CA THR A 141 0.29 -12.53 -24.26
C THR A 141 1.00 -13.87 -24.33
N LYS A 142 1.35 -14.28 -25.55
CA LYS A 142 2.33 -15.35 -25.75
C LYS A 142 3.72 -14.87 -25.32
N THR A 143 4.56 -15.81 -24.95
CA THR A 143 5.97 -15.54 -24.63
C THR A 143 6.76 -15.15 -25.86
N ALA A 144 7.84 -14.40 -25.65
CA ALA A 144 8.77 -13.95 -26.69
C ALA A 144 8.11 -13.04 -27.75
N TYR A 145 7.15 -12.23 -27.30
CA TYR A 145 6.39 -11.31 -28.15
C TYR A 145 6.58 -9.86 -27.68
N PHE A 146 6.62 -8.88 -28.59
CA PHE A 146 6.82 -7.47 -28.22
C PHE A 146 5.77 -6.96 -27.21
N TYR A 147 4.52 -7.36 -27.38
CA TYR A 147 3.42 -6.92 -26.53
C TYR A 147 3.48 -7.53 -25.12
N GLU A 148 4.19 -8.64 -24.91
CA GLU A 148 4.49 -9.18 -23.58
C GLU A 148 5.28 -8.17 -22.73
N MET A 149 6.09 -7.34 -23.39
CA MET A 149 6.85 -6.26 -22.76
C MET A 149 5.94 -5.06 -22.47
N TRP A 150 5.07 -4.71 -23.42
CA TRP A 150 4.31 -3.46 -23.41
C TRP A 150 3.04 -3.51 -22.57
N PHE A 151 2.41 -4.68 -22.44
CA PHE A 151 1.18 -4.80 -21.67
C PHE A 151 1.42 -4.67 -20.16
N GLY A 152 0.52 -3.96 -19.51
CA GLY A 152 0.36 -3.87 -18.08
C GLY A 152 -1.03 -4.35 -17.66
N ASP A 153 -1.18 -4.58 -16.36
CA ASP A 153 -2.45 -4.85 -15.70
C ASP A 153 -2.84 -3.63 -14.86
N GLY A 154 -4.12 -3.28 -14.86
CA GLY A 154 -4.58 -2.21 -13.98
C GLY A 154 -6.08 -1.98 -14.04
N ALA A 155 -6.55 -1.14 -13.12
CA ALA A 155 -7.90 -0.62 -13.11
C ALA A 155 -7.92 0.83 -12.67
N ALA A 156 -8.91 1.56 -13.16
CA ALA A 156 -9.17 2.94 -12.80
C ALA A 156 -10.68 3.18 -12.77
N SER A 157 -11.15 3.94 -11.79
CA SER A 157 -12.57 4.21 -11.55
C SER A 157 -12.81 5.70 -11.47
N LEU A 158 -13.88 6.16 -12.09
CA LEU A 158 -14.34 7.54 -12.05
C LEU A 158 -15.81 7.54 -11.60
N MET A 159 -16.15 8.42 -10.67
CA MET A 159 -17.54 8.68 -10.32
C MET A 159 -18.00 9.93 -11.07
N VAL A 160 -19.19 9.86 -11.67
CA VAL A 160 -19.81 10.92 -12.46
C VAL A 160 -21.07 11.39 -11.74
N GLY A 161 -21.25 12.70 -11.63
CA GLY A 161 -22.43 13.29 -11.00
C GLY A 161 -22.54 14.80 -11.18
N ASP A 162 -23.48 15.40 -10.45
CA ASP A 162 -23.81 16.83 -10.49
C ASP A 162 -23.48 17.60 -9.19
N LYS A 163 -22.97 16.89 -8.17
CA LYS A 163 -22.56 17.44 -6.87
C LYS A 163 -21.09 17.15 -6.61
N ASP A 164 -20.42 18.09 -5.94
CA ASP A 164 -18.99 18.00 -5.62
C ASP A 164 -18.12 17.65 -6.84
N VAL A 165 -18.50 18.15 -8.01
CA VAL A 165 -17.80 17.93 -9.27
C VAL A 165 -16.40 18.52 -9.14
N ILE A 166 -15.37 17.68 -9.27
CA ILE A 166 -13.95 18.02 -9.24
C ILE A 166 -13.40 18.39 -10.62
N ALA A 167 -14.04 17.90 -11.68
CA ALA A 167 -13.70 18.24 -13.05
C ALA A 167 -14.98 18.30 -13.88
N GLU A 168 -15.40 19.52 -14.25
CA GLU A 168 -16.60 19.78 -15.03
C GLU A 168 -16.43 19.27 -16.45
N TYR A 169 -17.40 18.49 -16.91
CA TYR A 169 -17.48 18.01 -18.28
C TYR A 169 -18.00 19.11 -19.20
N LYS A 170 -17.16 19.50 -20.18
CA LYS A 170 -17.48 20.55 -21.15
C LYS A 170 -18.01 20.00 -22.47
N GLY A 171 -17.66 18.76 -22.80
CA GLY A 171 -18.17 18.06 -23.97
C GLY A 171 -17.27 16.92 -24.43
N SER A 172 -17.78 16.16 -25.40
CA SER A 172 -17.05 15.08 -26.07
C SER A 172 -17.33 15.06 -27.57
N TYR A 173 -16.42 14.39 -28.29
CA TYR A 173 -16.54 14.09 -29.70
C TYR A 173 -16.05 12.66 -29.94
N SER A 174 -16.78 11.90 -30.75
CA SER A 174 -16.53 10.47 -30.96
C SER A 174 -16.44 10.15 -32.44
N ILE A 175 -15.45 9.33 -32.78
CA ILE A 175 -15.29 8.76 -34.11
C ILE A 175 -15.33 7.23 -33.96
N SER A 176 -16.24 6.61 -34.69
CA SER A 176 -16.35 5.15 -34.77
C SER A 176 -15.98 4.70 -36.17
N GLN A 177 -14.91 3.95 -36.25
CA GLN A 177 -14.40 3.35 -37.48
C GLN A 177 -14.03 1.91 -37.17
N ASP A 178 -14.32 0.99 -38.09
CA ASP A 178 -13.86 -0.40 -37.99
C ASP A 178 -12.37 -0.50 -38.35
N PHE A 179 -11.54 0.18 -37.55
CA PHE A 179 -10.09 0.18 -37.67
C PHE A 179 -9.52 -0.96 -36.82
N VAL A 180 -9.28 -2.11 -37.43
CA VAL A 180 -8.75 -3.27 -36.72
C VAL A 180 -7.23 -3.12 -36.54
N ASP A 181 -6.82 -2.62 -35.38
CA ASP A 181 -5.41 -2.58 -34.94
C ASP A 181 -4.98 -3.88 -34.25
N HIS A 182 -5.88 -4.43 -33.43
CA HIS A 182 -5.80 -5.74 -32.81
C HIS A 182 -7.22 -6.30 -32.61
N TYR A 183 -7.31 -7.62 -32.38
CA TYR A 183 -8.56 -8.27 -31.99
C TYR A 183 -8.29 -9.55 -31.19
N ARG A 184 -9.28 -9.99 -30.41
CA ARG A 184 -9.30 -11.31 -29.80
C ARG A 184 -10.59 -12.03 -30.16
N GLY A 185 -10.47 -13.11 -30.92
CA GLY A 185 -11.63 -13.95 -31.24
C GLY A 185 -12.22 -14.57 -29.97
N SER A 186 -13.53 -14.83 -29.95
CA SER A 186 -14.27 -15.28 -28.75
C SER A 186 -13.77 -16.59 -28.14
N ARG A 187 -13.06 -17.42 -28.91
CA ARG A 187 -12.47 -18.69 -28.45
C ARG A 187 -10.94 -18.65 -28.35
N ASN A 188 -10.33 -17.49 -28.56
CA ASN A 188 -8.89 -17.31 -28.49
C ASN A 188 -8.49 -16.71 -27.14
N GLN A 189 -7.40 -17.24 -26.58
CA GLN A 189 -6.84 -16.76 -25.32
C GLN A 189 -6.02 -15.47 -25.49
N TYR A 190 -5.33 -15.33 -26.61
CA TYR A 190 -4.39 -14.24 -26.86
C TYR A 190 -4.94 -13.27 -27.90
N ASP A 191 -4.59 -12.00 -27.72
CA ASP A 191 -4.83 -10.97 -28.73
C ASP A 191 -3.99 -11.28 -29.99
N TYR A 192 -4.57 -10.99 -31.14
CA TYR A 192 -3.88 -10.95 -32.42
C TYR A 192 -3.69 -9.49 -32.80
N VAL A 193 -2.44 -9.05 -32.94
CA VAL A 193 -2.10 -7.67 -33.30
C VAL A 193 -1.59 -7.63 -34.72
N TRP A 194 -2.03 -6.62 -35.48
CA TRP A 194 -1.57 -6.38 -36.84
C TRP A 194 -0.23 -5.62 -36.87
N GLU A 195 0.23 -5.25 -38.06
CA GLU A 195 1.50 -4.53 -38.27
C GLU A 195 1.57 -3.21 -37.48
N GLU A 196 2.65 -3.01 -36.71
CA GLU A 196 2.85 -1.84 -35.86
C GLU A 196 2.77 -0.53 -36.65
N ARG A 197 3.29 -0.53 -37.89
CA ARG A 197 3.28 0.65 -38.76
C ARG A 197 1.85 1.06 -39.14
N TRP A 198 0.97 0.09 -39.39
CA TRP A 198 -0.43 0.35 -39.67
C TRP A 198 -1.10 1.02 -38.47
N THR A 199 -0.97 0.42 -37.29
CA THR A 199 -1.54 0.95 -36.04
C THR A 199 -0.99 2.34 -35.70
N ARG A 200 0.31 2.56 -35.91
CA ARG A 200 0.97 3.85 -35.68
C ARG A 200 0.54 4.93 -36.67
N ASP A 201 0.68 4.68 -37.97
CA ASP A 201 0.57 5.71 -39.01
C ASP A 201 -0.90 6.01 -39.36
N TYR A 202 -1.76 4.97 -39.39
CA TYR A 202 -3.18 5.10 -39.75
C TYR A 202 -4.11 5.14 -38.53
N GLY A 203 -3.75 4.45 -37.45
CA GLY A 203 -4.49 4.49 -36.20
C GLY A 203 -4.20 5.77 -35.43
N TYR A 204 -3.20 5.71 -34.54
CA TYR A 204 -2.82 6.81 -33.66
C TYR A 204 -2.57 8.13 -34.44
N GLY A 205 -1.78 8.08 -35.51
CA GLY A 205 -1.32 9.27 -36.25
C GLY A 205 -2.39 10.04 -37.04
N ARG A 206 -3.56 9.42 -37.27
CA ARG A 206 -4.70 10.05 -37.98
C ARG A 206 -5.92 10.21 -37.10
N ILE A 207 -6.36 9.12 -36.44
CA ILE A 207 -7.62 9.09 -35.68
C ILE A 207 -7.55 10.00 -34.46
N ILE A 208 -6.42 10.05 -33.74
CA ILE A 208 -6.29 10.95 -32.57
C ILE A 208 -6.36 12.43 -33.00
N PRO A 209 -5.58 12.90 -33.99
CA PRO A 209 -5.75 14.25 -34.51
C PRO A 209 -7.16 14.57 -34.99
N GLU A 210 -7.81 13.64 -35.70
CA GLU A 210 -9.16 13.80 -36.22
C GLU A 210 -10.19 14.00 -35.11
N VAL A 211 -10.18 13.16 -34.07
CA VAL A 211 -11.15 13.26 -32.96
C VAL A 211 -10.91 14.50 -32.10
N VAL A 212 -9.65 14.91 -31.91
CA VAL A 212 -9.30 16.13 -31.15
C VAL A 212 -9.72 17.38 -31.91
N ASN A 213 -9.42 17.47 -33.21
CA ASN A 213 -9.85 18.60 -34.01
C ASN A 213 -11.39 18.67 -34.11
N GLY A 214 -12.08 17.53 -34.24
CA GLY A 214 -13.55 17.52 -34.21
C GLY A 214 -14.13 17.99 -32.88
N LEU A 215 -13.46 17.71 -31.75
CA LEU A 215 -13.83 18.27 -30.44
C LEU A 215 -13.57 19.77 -30.37
N PHE A 216 -12.43 20.24 -30.89
CA PHE A 216 -12.07 21.65 -30.95
C PHE A 216 -13.10 22.45 -31.77
N ASP A 217 -13.46 21.96 -32.95
CA ASP A 217 -14.47 22.58 -33.80
C ASP A 217 -15.85 22.60 -33.11
N LYS A 218 -16.23 21.50 -32.44
CA LYS A 218 -17.52 21.39 -31.72
C LYS A 218 -17.62 22.35 -30.54
N LEU A 219 -16.53 22.57 -29.81
CA LEU A 219 -16.52 23.41 -28.61
C LEU A 219 -16.03 24.85 -28.87
N GLY A 220 -15.52 25.15 -30.07
CA GLY A 220 -14.94 26.44 -30.40
C GLY A 220 -13.66 26.75 -29.61
N ILE A 221 -12.86 25.73 -29.30
CA ILE A 221 -11.61 25.85 -28.53
C ILE A 221 -10.40 25.46 -29.37
N THR A 222 -9.20 25.71 -28.87
CA THR A 222 -7.95 25.28 -29.53
C THR A 222 -7.01 24.57 -28.54
N MET A 223 -5.84 24.14 -28.99
CA MET A 223 -4.82 23.57 -28.10
C MET A 223 -4.30 24.58 -27.07
N ASP A 224 -4.43 25.88 -27.30
CA ASP A 224 -4.12 26.92 -26.30
C ASP A 224 -5.06 26.84 -25.08
N ASP A 225 -6.23 26.24 -25.28
CA ASP A 225 -7.21 26.00 -24.21
C ASP A 225 -7.02 24.67 -23.48
N VAL A 226 -5.97 23.92 -23.79
CA VAL A 226 -5.67 22.63 -23.15
C VAL A 226 -4.41 22.78 -22.31
N ASP A 227 -4.50 22.52 -21.02
CA ASP A 227 -3.36 22.54 -20.09
C ASP A 227 -2.73 21.16 -19.94
N LYS A 228 -3.55 20.09 -20.07
CA LYS A 228 -3.11 18.69 -20.08
C LYS A 228 -3.77 17.90 -21.22
N LEU A 229 -2.94 17.25 -22.03
CA LEU A 229 -3.33 16.36 -23.12
C LEU A 229 -2.99 14.91 -22.74
N VAL A 230 -4.03 14.07 -22.69
CA VAL A 230 -3.96 12.68 -22.27
C VAL A 230 -4.42 11.77 -23.42
N TYR A 231 -3.58 10.84 -23.87
CA TYR A 231 -4.01 9.75 -24.75
C TYR A 231 -3.03 8.58 -24.73
N PRO A 232 -3.53 7.33 -24.83
CA PRO A 232 -2.65 6.18 -24.89
C PRO A 232 -1.92 6.13 -26.23
N CYS A 233 -0.65 5.70 -26.24
CA CYS A 233 0.09 5.36 -27.46
C CYS A 233 1.30 4.45 -27.16
N PHE A 234 1.32 3.23 -27.69
CA PHE A 234 2.46 2.30 -27.51
C PHE A 234 3.81 2.88 -27.92
N PHE A 235 3.82 3.72 -28.96
CA PHE A 235 5.05 4.20 -29.59
C PHE A 235 5.47 5.52 -28.95
N LYS A 236 6.43 5.47 -28.00
CA LYS A 236 6.94 6.64 -27.26
C LYS A 236 7.31 7.83 -28.14
N GLY A 237 7.91 7.57 -29.31
CA GLY A 237 8.26 8.61 -30.28
C GLY A 237 7.03 9.29 -30.88
N ASP A 238 6.05 8.51 -31.32
CA ASP A 238 4.83 9.01 -31.97
C ASP A 238 3.86 9.63 -30.98
N HIS A 239 3.85 9.17 -29.73
CA HIS A 239 3.19 9.85 -28.63
C HIS A 239 3.64 11.33 -28.57
N LYS A 240 4.94 11.63 -28.69
CA LYS A 240 5.41 13.03 -28.73
C LYS A 240 5.09 13.74 -30.05
N LYS A 241 5.21 13.05 -31.19
CA LYS A 241 4.98 13.65 -32.53
C LYS A 241 3.52 14.03 -32.74
N ILE A 242 2.58 13.19 -32.30
CA ILE A 242 1.14 13.45 -32.41
C ILE A 242 0.76 14.68 -31.58
N ALA A 243 1.25 14.78 -30.35
CA ALA A 243 1.05 15.94 -29.49
C ALA A 243 1.57 17.23 -30.15
N LYS A 244 2.79 17.19 -30.70
CA LYS A 244 3.36 18.32 -31.45
C LYS A 244 2.51 18.68 -32.67
N LYS A 245 2.00 17.69 -33.42
CA LYS A 245 1.12 17.90 -34.57
C LYS A 245 -0.19 18.58 -34.18
N LEU A 246 -0.70 18.31 -32.98
CA LEU A 246 -1.86 18.94 -32.37
C LEU A 246 -1.57 20.32 -31.76
N GLY A 247 -0.31 20.78 -31.77
CA GLY A 247 0.11 22.06 -31.19
C GLY A 247 0.44 22.01 -29.69
N ALA A 248 0.47 20.82 -29.07
CA ALA A 248 0.79 20.70 -27.65
C ALA A 248 2.29 20.81 -27.39
N THR A 249 2.68 21.56 -26.36
CA THR A 249 4.05 21.57 -25.85
C THR A 249 4.35 20.30 -25.04
N PRO A 250 5.62 19.93 -24.82
CA PRO A 250 5.97 18.74 -24.04
C PRO A 250 5.37 18.71 -22.62
N GLU A 251 5.17 19.87 -22.00
CA GLU A 251 4.65 20.02 -20.63
C GLU A 251 3.13 19.78 -20.54
N LYS A 252 2.42 19.97 -21.66
CA LYS A 252 0.99 19.65 -21.79
C LYS A 252 0.77 18.14 -21.90
N LEU A 253 1.70 17.41 -22.49
CA LEU A 253 1.56 15.98 -22.74
C LEU A 253 1.77 15.15 -21.46
N VAL A 254 0.76 14.40 -21.04
CA VAL A 254 0.84 13.51 -19.87
C VAL A 254 1.64 12.25 -20.22
N ASP A 255 2.52 11.82 -19.31
CA ASP A 255 3.35 10.62 -19.53
C ASP A 255 2.48 9.38 -19.80
N ASN A 256 2.88 8.58 -20.79
CA ASN A 256 2.15 7.37 -21.21
C ASN A 256 2.29 6.19 -20.22
N MET A 257 3.00 6.37 -19.10
CA MET A 257 3.21 5.42 -18.01
C MET A 257 3.80 4.06 -18.42
N HIS A 258 4.27 3.97 -19.66
CA HIS A 258 4.62 2.71 -20.29
C HIS A 258 5.88 2.08 -19.69
N GLU A 259 6.80 2.86 -19.14
CA GLU A 259 8.02 2.37 -18.47
C GLU A 259 7.79 2.00 -17.00
N VAL A 260 6.68 2.44 -16.39
CA VAL A 260 6.40 2.21 -14.95
C VAL A 260 5.34 1.15 -14.69
N CYS A 261 4.37 0.99 -15.60
CA CYS A 261 3.34 -0.04 -15.47
C CYS A 261 2.99 -0.75 -16.76
N GLY A 262 3.44 -0.28 -17.92
CA GLY A 262 2.94 -0.75 -19.22
C GLY A 262 1.55 -0.19 -19.55
N GLU A 263 1.01 -0.61 -20.69
CA GLU A 263 -0.30 -0.20 -21.18
C GLU A 263 -1.39 -1.08 -20.53
N THR A 264 -2.33 -0.49 -19.80
CA THR A 264 -3.31 -1.21 -18.96
C THR A 264 -4.64 -1.48 -19.67
N GLY A 265 -4.61 -1.64 -20.99
CA GLY A 265 -5.77 -1.92 -21.85
C GLY A 265 -6.82 -0.82 -21.79
N ALA A 266 -8.09 -1.21 -21.69
CA ALA A 266 -9.21 -0.28 -21.59
C ALA A 266 -9.05 0.75 -20.46
N ALA A 267 -8.36 0.39 -19.37
CA ALA A 267 -8.14 1.29 -18.24
C ALA A 267 -7.09 2.38 -18.48
N HIS A 268 -6.28 2.29 -19.54
CA HIS A 268 -5.07 3.10 -19.63
C HIS A 268 -5.35 4.60 -19.78
N SER A 269 -6.33 4.97 -20.59
CA SER A 269 -6.75 6.38 -20.71
C SER A 269 -7.24 6.96 -19.37
N PHE A 270 -7.96 6.18 -18.57
CA PHE A 270 -8.37 6.57 -17.22
C PHE A 270 -7.17 6.66 -16.27
N MET A 271 -6.24 5.71 -16.34
CA MET A 271 -5.02 5.71 -15.53
C MET A 271 -4.22 7.00 -15.75
N MET A 272 -4.05 7.40 -17.01
CA MET A 272 -3.35 8.63 -17.38
C MET A 272 -4.16 9.88 -16.98
N LEU A 273 -5.48 9.87 -17.14
CA LEU A 273 -6.35 10.97 -16.69
C LEU A 273 -6.25 11.18 -15.18
N ILE A 274 -6.28 10.11 -14.39
CA ILE A 274 -6.15 10.19 -12.93
C ILE A 274 -4.76 10.70 -12.53
N SER A 275 -3.70 10.24 -13.20
CA SER A 275 -2.34 10.77 -13.00
C SER A 275 -2.23 12.27 -13.26
N ALA A 276 -3.06 12.80 -14.18
CA ALA A 276 -3.18 14.24 -14.43
C ALA A 276 -4.00 14.93 -13.32
N LEU A 277 -5.16 14.37 -12.94
CA LEU A 277 -6.04 14.91 -11.88
C LEU A 277 -5.36 14.98 -10.51
N GLU A 278 -4.50 14.02 -10.16
CA GLU A 278 -3.72 14.03 -8.92
C GLU A 278 -2.79 15.24 -8.78
N LYS A 279 -2.42 15.85 -9.90
CA LYS A 279 -1.50 16.99 -9.98
C LYS A 279 -2.21 18.28 -10.39
N ALA A 280 -3.51 18.20 -10.68
CA ALA A 280 -4.26 19.29 -11.24
C ALA A 280 -4.62 20.32 -10.16
N VAL A 281 -4.71 21.57 -10.59
CA VAL A 281 -5.20 22.69 -9.76
C VAL A 281 -6.51 23.23 -10.33
N PRO A 282 -7.33 23.93 -9.53
CA PRO A 282 -8.54 24.57 -10.04
C PRO A 282 -8.25 25.45 -11.26
N GLY A 283 -9.07 25.32 -12.30
CA GLY A 283 -8.92 25.99 -13.59
C GLY A 283 -8.13 25.21 -14.65
N ASP A 284 -7.43 24.14 -14.28
CA ASP A 284 -6.72 23.30 -15.28
C ASP A 284 -7.71 22.66 -16.27
N ARG A 285 -7.39 22.76 -17.56
CA ARG A 285 -8.22 22.20 -18.64
C ARG A 285 -7.58 20.93 -19.20
N ILE A 286 -8.25 19.80 -19.02
CA ILE A 286 -7.74 18.47 -19.35
C ILE A 286 -8.52 17.90 -20.53
N LEU A 287 -7.81 17.57 -21.61
CA LEU A 287 -8.33 16.81 -22.75
C LEU A 287 -7.86 15.37 -22.65
N VAL A 288 -8.79 14.42 -22.63
CA VAL A 288 -8.51 12.98 -22.64
C VAL A 288 -9.06 12.33 -23.90
N VAL A 289 -8.25 11.46 -24.52
CA VAL A 289 -8.66 10.63 -25.65
C VAL A 289 -8.53 9.16 -25.27
N GLY A 290 -9.60 8.39 -25.46
CA GLY A 290 -9.54 6.93 -25.50
C GLY A 290 -9.42 6.45 -26.94
N PHE A 291 -8.43 5.60 -27.21
CA PHE A 291 -8.15 5.05 -28.54
C PHE A 291 -8.50 3.55 -28.62
N GLY A 292 -8.89 3.11 -29.81
CA GLY A 292 -9.14 1.72 -30.17
C GLY A 292 -9.59 1.64 -31.62
N GLN A 293 -10.70 0.94 -31.87
CA GLN A 293 -11.35 0.90 -33.20
C GLN A 293 -12.14 2.20 -33.42
N GLY A 294 -11.41 3.30 -33.66
CA GLY A 294 -11.86 4.69 -33.54
C GLY A 294 -11.38 5.34 -32.24
N ALA A 295 -11.98 6.46 -31.83
CA ALA A 295 -11.59 7.18 -30.61
C ALA A 295 -12.72 8.04 -30.03
N ASN A 296 -12.63 8.35 -28.73
CA ASN A 296 -13.48 9.34 -28.06
C ASN A 296 -12.58 10.39 -27.41
N ALA A 297 -12.80 11.67 -27.70
CA ALA A 297 -12.17 12.78 -27.00
C ALA A 297 -13.17 13.43 -26.03
N LEU A 298 -12.74 13.70 -24.81
CA LEU A 298 -13.52 14.38 -23.77
C LEU A 298 -12.70 15.54 -23.21
N TYR A 299 -13.39 16.63 -22.89
CA TYR A 299 -12.77 17.85 -22.36
C TYR A 299 -13.36 18.23 -21.00
N PHE A 300 -12.47 18.50 -20.05
CA PHE A 300 -12.82 18.80 -18.67
C PHE A 300 -12.13 20.07 -18.18
N GLU A 301 -12.79 20.80 -17.29
CA GLU A 301 -12.20 21.91 -16.54
C GLU A 301 -12.22 21.58 -15.04
N VAL A 302 -11.05 21.61 -14.40
CA VAL A 302 -10.89 21.26 -12.99
C VAL A 302 -11.48 22.35 -12.11
N THR A 303 -12.24 21.96 -11.09
CA THR A 303 -12.96 22.89 -10.21
C THR A 303 -12.26 23.02 -8.86
N GLU A 304 -12.70 23.97 -8.05
CA GLU A 304 -12.26 24.14 -6.67
C GLU A 304 -12.44 22.88 -5.79
N ASN A 305 -13.39 22.00 -6.13
CA ASN A 305 -13.66 20.81 -5.31
C ASN A 305 -12.53 19.78 -5.36
N ILE A 306 -11.62 19.83 -6.34
CA ILE A 306 -10.45 18.95 -6.37
C ILE A 306 -9.61 19.08 -5.09
N THR A 307 -9.53 20.29 -4.52
CA THR A 307 -8.77 20.59 -3.29
C THR A 307 -9.40 20.01 -2.02
N LYS A 308 -10.69 19.67 -2.08
CA LYS A 308 -11.47 19.14 -0.96
C LYS A 308 -11.57 17.61 -0.98
N LEU A 309 -11.06 16.99 -2.04
CA LEU A 309 -11.21 15.56 -2.25
C LEU A 309 -10.31 14.80 -1.23
N ALA A 310 -10.90 13.96 -0.38
CA ALA A 310 -10.19 13.28 0.73
C ALA A 310 -9.03 12.39 0.25
N PRO A 311 -7.82 12.39 0.84
CA PRO A 311 -6.66 11.65 0.32
C PRO A 311 -6.95 10.18 0.00
N ARG A 312 -6.38 9.68 -1.11
CA ARG A 312 -6.61 8.33 -1.62
C ARG A 312 -5.31 7.75 -2.19
N ASN A 313 -5.26 6.45 -2.46
CA ASN A 313 -4.05 5.84 -3.01
C ASN A 313 -3.81 6.30 -4.44
N GLY A 314 -4.83 6.20 -5.30
CA GLY A 314 -4.74 6.57 -6.70
C GLY A 314 -3.58 5.88 -7.44
N VAL A 315 -3.09 6.55 -8.48
CA VAL A 315 -1.98 6.10 -9.31
C VAL A 315 -0.68 6.20 -8.54
N SER A 316 -0.42 7.36 -7.92
CA SER A 316 0.84 7.61 -7.21
C SER A 316 1.05 6.64 -6.03
N GLY A 317 0.02 6.36 -5.24
CA GLY A 317 0.08 5.38 -4.15
C GLY A 317 0.31 3.95 -4.65
N SER A 318 -0.35 3.55 -5.75
CA SER A 318 -0.11 2.24 -6.38
C SER A 318 1.32 2.10 -6.92
N LEU A 319 1.91 3.18 -7.44
CA LEU A 319 3.31 3.20 -7.90
C LEU A 319 4.30 3.21 -6.74
N ALA A 320 3.98 3.88 -5.63
CA ALA A 320 4.81 3.92 -4.43
C ALA A 320 4.86 2.55 -3.71
N ASN A 321 3.76 1.80 -3.71
CA ASN A 321 3.66 0.48 -3.07
C ASN A 321 4.07 -0.70 -3.98
N LYS A 322 4.86 -0.45 -5.04
CA LYS A 322 5.26 -1.51 -5.98
C LYS A 322 6.32 -2.44 -5.40
N LYS A 323 6.36 -3.68 -5.88
CA LYS A 323 7.45 -4.65 -5.67
C LYS A 323 7.89 -5.22 -7.01
N THR A 324 9.08 -4.81 -7.46
CA THR A 324 9.68 -5.31 -8.70
C THR A 324 10.33 -6.66 -8.46
N ILE A 325 10.04 -7.61 -9.35
CA ILE A 325 10.64 -8.95 -9.38
C ILE A 325 11.30 -9.19 -10.74
N ASP A 326 12.30 -10.05 -10.74
CA ASP A 326 13.03 -10.55 -11.91
C ASP A 326 12.72 -12.03 -12.22
N ASN A 327 11.79 -12.63 -11.48
CA ASN A 327 11.43 -14.03 -11.64
C ASN A 327 10.39 -14.21 -12.76
N TYR A 328 10.87 -14.32 -14.00
CA TYR A 328 10.03 -14.53 -15.19
C TYR A 328 9.22 -15.84 -15.13
N LEU A 329 9.80 -16.93 -14.59
CA LEU A 329 9.10 -18.21 -14.44
C LEU A 329 7.91 -18.12 -13.47
N LYS A 330 8.03 -17.34 -12.40
CA LYS A 330 6.93 -17.06 -11.47
C LYS A 330 5.80 -16.32 -12.18
N TRP A 331 6.11 -15.31 -13.00
CA TRP A 331 5.10 -14.65 -13.83
C TRP A 331 4.42 -15.62 -14.81
N LEU A 332 5.19 -16.45 -15.52
CA LEU A 332 4.63 -17.47 -16.43
C LEU A 332 3.68 -18.43 -15.71
N LYS A 333 4.05 -18.86 -14.49
CA LYS A 333 3.18 -19.68 -13.65
C LYS A 333 1.90 -18.94 -13.24
N PHE A 334 1.99 -17.69 -12.82
CA PHE A 334 0.83 -16.88 -12.41
C PHE A 334 -0.13 -16.60 -13.57
N ARG A 335 0.37 -16.64 -14.80
CA ARG A 335 -0.43 -16.53 -16.04
C ARG A 335 -0.85 -17.87 -16.63
N ASP A 336 -0.50 -18.99 -15.99
CA ASP A 336 -0.72 -20.35 -16.54
C ASP A 336 -0.17 -20.52 -17.98
N LEU A 337 0.93 -19.81 -18.30
CA LEU A 337 1.61 -19.90 -19.61
C LEU A 337 2.57 -21.09 -19.71
N ILE A 338 2.85 -21.72 -18.58
CA ILE A 338 3.61 -22.97 -18.49
C ILE A 338 2.79 -24.01 -17.73
N LYS A 339 2.90 -25.27 -18.16
CA LYS A 339 2.28 -26.39 -17.46
C LYS A 339 3.17 -26.82 -16.29
N THR A 340 2.60 -26.88 -15.08
CA THR A 340 3.30 -27.31 -13.88
C THR A 340 2.49 -28.35 -13.13
N GLU A 341 3.17 -29.23 -12.39
CA GLU A 341 2.56 -30.15 -11.43
C GLU A 341 2.34 -29.43 -10.08
N MET A 342 1.17 -29.60 -9.46
CA MET A 342 0.81 -29.00 -8.17
C MET A 342 0.65 -30.04 -7.05
N GLY A 343 0.72 -31.33 -7.39
CA GLY A 343 0.61 -32.47 -6.50
C GLY A 343 -0.83 -32.85 -6.15
N ILE A 344 -0.99 -34.03 -5.57
CA ILE A 344 -2.29 -34.67 -5.27
C ILE A 344 -3.24 -33.81 -4.42
N ARG A 345 -2.71 -32.92 -3.58
CA ARG A 345 -3.54 -32.06 -2.73
C ARG A 345 -4.27 -30.98 -3.55
N ALA A 346 -3.79 -30.67 -4.75
CA ALA A 346 -4.42 -29.73 -5.67
C ALA A 346 -5.59 -30.34 -6.45
N GLU A 347 -5.76 -31.67 -6.39
CA GLU A 347 -6.84 -32.41 -7.06
C GLU A 347 -8.18 -32.32 -6.30
N ALA A 348 -8.20 -31.65 -5.15
CA ALA A 348 -9.42 -31.46 -4.37
C ALA A 348 -10.53 -30.78 -5.21
N PRO A 349 -11.82 -31.17 -5.03
CA PRO A 349 -12.91 -30.59 -5.80
C PRO A 349 -12.99 -29.07 -5.66
N THR A 350 -13.01 -28.37 -6.79
CA THR A 350 -13.12 -26.89 -6.86
C THR A 350 -14.52 -26.40 -7.23
N GLN A 351 -15.48 -27.32 -7.32
CA GLN A 351 -16.84 -27.01 -7.71
C GLN A 351 -17.49 -26.03 -6.74
N THR A 352 -18.07 -24.97 -7.31
CA THR A 352 -18.72 -23.92 -6.53
C THR A 352 -20.14 -24.33 -6.14
N ALA A 353 -20.47 -24.25 -4.86
CA ALA A 353 -21.85 -24.36 -4.38
C ALA A 353 -22.62 -23.06 -4.67
N THR A 354 -23.15 -22.92 -5.89
CA THR A 354 -23.82 -21.70 -6.37
C THR A 354 -25.02 -21.27 -5.50
N THR A 355 -25.77 -22.23 -4.94
CA THR A 355 -26.87 -21.94 -4.01
C THR A 355 -26.39 -21.40 -2.66
N VAL A 356 -25.18 -21.75 -2.23
CA VAL A 356 -24.54 -21.16 -1.04
C VAL A 356 -24.04 -19.76 -1.39
N LEU A 357 -23.40 -19.58 -2.55
CA LEU A 357 -22.97 -18.27 -3.03
C LEU A 357 -24.13 -17.27 -3.09
N TRP A 358 -25.31 -17.69 -3.55
CA TRP A 358 -26.53 -16.86 -3.53
C TRP A 358 -26.99 -16.54 -2.11
N ARG A 359 -27.23 -17.55 -1.28
CA ARG A 359 -27.76 -17.37 0.09
C ARG A 359 -26.82 -16.62 1.03
N LYS A 360 -25.51 -16.69 0.78
CA LYS A 360 -24.44 -16.07 1.58
C LYS A 360 -23.70 -14.99 0.80
N ASN A 361 -24.30 -14.44 -0.26
CA ASN A 361 -23.66 -13.46 -1.15
C ASN A 361 -23.07 -12.26 -0.39
N LYS A 362 -23.85 -11.62 0.48
CA LYS A 362 -23.39 -10.50 1.33
C LYS A 362 -22.17 -10.86 2.19
N MET A 363 -22.14 -12.06 2.75
CA MET A 363 -21.02 -12.52 3.59
C MET A 363 -19.77 -12.82 2.77
N ILE A 364 -19.94 -13.46 1.60
CA ILE A 364 -18.83 -13.96 0.77
C ILE A 364 -18.25 -12.83 -0.09
N LEU A 365 -19.11 -12.07 -0.78
CA LEU A 365 -18.69 -11.01 -1.69
C LEU A 365 -18.64 -9.65 -1.00
N GLY A 366 -19.63 -9.28 -0.19
CA GLY A 366 -19.66 -7.96 0.47
C GLY A 366 -18.91 -7.87 1.80
N LEU A 367 -18.30 -8.96 2.28
CA LEU A 367 -17.71 -9.09 3.62
C LEU A 367 -18.63 -8.58 4.76
N VAL A 368 -19.93 -8.89 4.64
CA VAL A 368 -20.95 -8.46 5.61
C VAL A 368 -21.12 -9.51 6.70
N GLY A 369 -20.90 -9.09 7.95
CA GLY A 369 -21.21 -9.84 9.15
C GLY A 369 -22.40 -9.24 9.91
N GLY A 370 -22.33 -9.28 11.23
CA GLY A 370 -23.39 -8.79 12.12
C GLY A 370 -22.90 -7.72 13.09
N LYS A 371 -23.75 -6.75 13.44
CA LYS A 371 -23.58 -5.90 14.62
C LYS A 371 -24.79 -6.02 15.53
N CYS A 372 -24.55 -6.33 16.80
CA CYS A 372 -25.61 -6.54 17.78
C CYS A 372 -26.33 -5.22 18.09
N ARG A 373 -27.65 -5.15 17.85
CA ARG A 373 -28.49 -4.00 18.22
C ARG A 373 -28.48 -3.66 19.70
N LYS A 374 -28.29 -4.66 20.57
CA LYS A 374 -28.35 -4.46 22.03
C LYS A 374 -27.06 -3.89 22.64
N CYS A 375 -25.90 -4.37 22.21
CA CYS A 375 -24.61 -4.02 22.83
C CYS A 375 -23.58 -3.44 21.85
N GLY A 376 -23.95 -3.26 20.58
CA GLY A 376 -23.08 -2.71 19.55
C GLY A 376 -21.93 -3.61 19.10
N THR A 377 -21.81 -4.84 19.63
CA THR A 377 -20.69 -5.74 19.29
C THR A 377 -20.76 -6.18 17.83
N PRO A 378 -19.75 -5.83 17.00
CA PRO A 378 -19.59 -6.40 15.67
C PRO A 378 -19.02 -7.82 15.76
N GLN A 379 -19.51 -8.71 14.90
CA GLN A 379 -19.05 -10.09 14.79
C GLN A 379 -19.08 -10.58 13.35
N PHE A 380 -18.08 -11.38 13.01
CA PHE A 380 -17.99 -12.08 11.74
C PHE A 380 -17.70 -13.57 12.05
N PRO A 381 -18.41 -14.52 11.40
CA PRO A 381 -19.60 -14.32 10.57
C PRO A 381 -20.82 -13.87 11.39
N LYS A 382 -21.87 -13.39 10.70
CA LYS A 382 -23.18 -13.14 11.32
C LYS A 382 -23.75 -14.45 11.86
N ALA A 383 -24.21 -14.44 13.12
CA ALA A 383 -24.82 -15.59 13.78
C ALA A 383 -26.08 -15.18 14.54
N ASP A 384 -26.93 -16.13 14.92
CA ASP A 384 -28.17 -15.83 15.64
C ASP A 384 -27.94 -15.36 17.07
N ILE A 385 -26.77 -15.61 17.65
CA ILE A 385 -26.44 -15.23 19.03
C ILE A 385 -25.28 -14.23 19.02
N CYS A 386 -25.40 -13.19 19.85
CA CYS A 386 -24.33 -12.24 20.09
C CYS A 386 -23.14 -12.92 20.75
N VAL A 387 -21.95 -12.79 20.15
CA VAL A 387 -20.70 -13.40 20.65
C VAL A 387 -20.19 -12.76 21.95
N ASN A 388 -20.71 -11.59 22.34
CA ASN A 388 -20.34 -10.96 23.59
C ASN A 388 -20.93 -11.76 24.77
N PRO A 389 -20.10 -12.37 25.64
CA PRO A 389 -20.56 -13.24 26.71
C PRO A 389 -21.41 -12.50 27.76
N ALA A 390 -21.24 -11.18 27.90
CA ALA A 390 -22.07 -10.36 28.78
C ALA A 390 -23.44 -10.01 28.17
N CYS A 391 -23.63 -10.20 26.85
CA CYS A 391 -24.86 -9.85 26.15
C CYS A 391 -25.74 -11.06 25.87
N GLY A 392 -25.21 -12.09 25.19
CA GLY A 392 -25.95 -13.32 24.85
C GLY A 392 -27.25 -13.11 24.06
N ALA A 393 -27.50 -11.91 23.52
CA ALA A 393 -28.75 -11.59 22.83
C ALA A 393 -28.94 -12.42 21.57
N MET A 394 -30.16 -12.96 21.40
CA MET A 394 -30.53 -13.74 20.22
C MET A 394 -31.25 -12.88 19.17
N HIS A 395 -31.07 -13.24 17.90
CA HIS A 395 -31.61 -12.60 16.70
C HIS A 395 -31.41 -11.07 16.65
N SER A 396 -30.34 -10.58 17.27
CA SER A 396 -30.08 -9.15 17.48
C SER A 396 -29.16 -8.52 16.42
N GLN A 397 -28.73 -9.25 15.40
CA GLN A 397 -27.69 -8.81 14.48
C GLN A 397 -28.24 -8.05 13.27
N ASP A 398 -27.86 -6.79 13.11
CA ASP A 398 -27.99 -6.04 11.85
C ASP A 398 -26.80 -6.31 10.94
N ASP A 399 -26.99 -6.12 9.63
CA ASP A 399 -25.89 -6.23 8.67
C ASP A 399 -24.81 -5.19 8.99
N TYR A 400 -23.56 -5.63 9.04
CA TYR A 400 -22.40 -4.76 9.29
C TYR A 400 -21.26 -5.16 8.38
N GLU A 401 -20.76 -4.20 7.62
CA GLU A 401 -19.72 -4.41 6.63
C GLU A 401 -18.33 -4.29 7.24
N PHE A 402 -17.46 -5.26 6.93
CA PHE A 402 -16.09 -5.32 7.44
C PHE A 402 -15.02 -4.96 6.40
N ALA A 403 -15.40 -4.74 5.13
CA ALA A 403 -14.47 -4.53 4.01
C ALA A 403 -13.45 -3.41 4.27
N ASP A 404 -13.91 -2.28 4.81
CA ASP A 404 -13.09 -1.09 5.10
C ASP A 404 -12.77 -0.95 6.60
N VAL A 405 -13.08 -1.95 7.44
CA VAL A 405 -12.76 -1.91 8.87
C VAL A 405 -11.29 -2.31 9.06
N PRO A 406 -10.46 -1.47 9.71
CA PRO A 406 -9.07 -1.84 9.98
C PRO A 406 -8.96 -3.13 10.79
N ALA A 407 -7.94 -3.93 10.49
CA ALA A 407 -7.71 -5.19 11.16
C ALA A 407 -6.27 -5.36 11.61
N ARG A 408 -6.03 -6.32 12.51
CA ARG A 408 -4.68 -6.70 12.94
C ARG A 408 -4.52 -8.21 12.99
N VAL A 409 -3.32 -8.70 12.71
CA VAL A 409 -3.00 -10.13 12.85
C VAL A 409 -3.14 -10.55 14.31
N LYS A 410 -3.92 -11.60 14.57
CA LYS A 410 -4.06 -12.22 15.88
C LYS A 410 -3.19 -13.47 16.02
N THR A 411 -3.22 -14.32 15.01
CA THR A 411 -2.37 -15.50 14.85
C THR A 411 -2.07 -15.69 13.36
N PHE A 412 -0.95 -16.32 13.02
CA PHE A 412 -0.62 -16.64 11.65
C PHE A 412 0.26 -17.88 11.57
N THR A 413 0.33 -18.48 10.39
CA THR A 413 1.24 -19.57 10.06
C THR A 413 1.75 -19.40 8.63
N GLY A 414 2.99 -19.83 8.39
CA GLY A 414 3.54 -20.03 7.06
C GLY A 414 3.65 -21.52 6.79
N ASP A 415 2.81 -22.03 5.90
CA ASP A 415 2.65 -23.46 5.64
C ASP A 415 3.33 -23.84 4.32
N MET A 416 4.39 -24.64 4.41
CA MET A 416 5.13 -25.18 3.26
C MET A 416 4.52 -26.49 2.72
N LEU A 417 3.52 -27.04 3.40
CA LEU A 417 2.87 -28.31 3.04
C LEU A 417 1.52 -28.07 2.35
N ALA A 418 0.81 -27.01 2.71
CA ALA A 418 -0.41 -26.62 2.02
C ALA A 418 -0.14 -26.31 0.54
N VAL A 419 -1.12 -26.65 -0.32
CA VAL A 419 -1.03 -26.31 -1.74
C VAL A 419 -1.08 -24.79 -1.88
N SER A 420 -0.05 -24.23 -2.48
CA SER A 420 0.02 -22.82 -2.81
C SER A 420 0.58 -22.63 -4.21
N VAL A 421 0.05 -21.63 -4.92
CA VAL A 421 0.65 -21.17 -6.19
C VAL A 421 1.93 -20.36 -5.91
N ASP A 422 2.00 -19.73 -4.74
CA ASP A 422 3.14 -18.95 -4.27
C ASP A 422 3.49 -19.38 -2.84
N PRO A 423 4.32 -20.42 -2.66
CA PRO A 423 4.65 -20.94 -1.33
C PRO A 423 5.61 -20.02 -0.56
N PRO A 424 5.52 -19.97 0.79
CA PRO A 424 4.56 -20.70 1.64
C PRO A 424 3.13 -20.18 1.52
N ALA A 425 2.14 -21.02 1.79
CA ALA A 425 0.78 -20.53 2.04
C ALA A 425 0.78 -19.78 3.38
N ILE A 426 0.42 -18.50 3.36
CA ILE A 426 0.35 -17.68 4.57
C ILE A 426 -1.12 -17.47 4.92
N TYR A 427 -1.52 -17.86 6.12
CA TYR A 427 -2.90 -17.66 6.59
C TYR A 427 -2.95 -17.51 8.10
N GLY A 428 -3.98 -16.83 8.59
CA GLY A 428 -4.02 -16.42 9.98
C GLY A 428 -5.33 -15.77 10.39
N MET A 429 -5.58 -15.75 11.69
CA MET A 429 -6.76 -15.07 12.23
C MET A 429 -6.45 -13.59 12.33
N ILE A 430 -7.29 -12.75 11.73
CA ILE A 430 -7.27 -11.31 11.95
C ILE A 430 -8.40 -10.91 12.91
N GLN A 431 -8.17 -9.81 13.61
CA GLN A 431 -9.14 -9.17 14.50
C GLN A 431 -9.43 -7.78 13.94
N PHE A 432 -10.70 -7.50 13.63
CA PHE A 432 -11.14 -6.17 13.23
C PHE A 432 -11.23 -5.24 14.44
N GLU A 433 -11.01 -3.94 14.20
CA GLU A 433 -11.28 -2.89 15.18
C GLU A 433 -12.76 -2.90 15.58
N GLY A 434 -13.02 -2.71 16.88
CA GLY A 434 -14.37 -2.80 17.46
C GLY A 434 -14.89 -4.23 17.71
N GLY A 435 -14.31 -5.27 17.09
CA GLY A 435 -14.71 -6.67 17.28
C GLY A 435 -14.92 -7.44 15.98
N GLY A 436 -15.08 -8.76 16.07
CA GLY A 436 -15.17 -9.66 14.92
C GLY A 436 -13.82 -10.24 14.51
N ARG A 437 -13.81 -11.53 14.20
CA ARG A 437 -12.60 -12.28 13.83
C ARG A 437 -12.81 -12.94 12.49
N PHE A 438 -11.75 -13.02 11.70
CA PHE A 438 -11.80 -13.62 10.39
C PHE A 438 -10.57 -14.47 10.16
N MET A 439 -10.79 -15.71 9.73
CA MET A 439 -9.73 -16.59 9.25
C MET A 439 -9.44 -16.19 7.80
N ALA A 440 -8.29 -15.58 7.55
CA ALA A 440 -7.95 -15.03 6.25
C ALA A 440 -6.71 -15.71 5.68
N ASP A 441 -6.70 -15.92 4.35
CA ASP A 441 -5.44 -16.07 3.62
C ASP A 441 -4.75 -14.71 3.58
N PHE A 442 -3.44 -14.67 3.76
CA PHE A 442 -2.63 -13.47 3.64
C PHE A 442 -1.96 -13.46 2.26
N THR A 443 -1.98 -12.33 1.58
CA THR A 443 -1.37 -12.16 0.25
C THR A 443 -0.65 -10.82 0.18
N ASP A 444 0.08 -10.59 -0.92
CA ASP A 444 0.90 -9.38 -1.13
C ASP A 444 1.94 -9.13 -0.02
N CYS A 445 2.39 -10.20 0.63
CA CYS A 445 3.36 -10.20 1.73
C CYS A 445 4.31 -11.40 1.64
N GLU A 446 5.48 -11.28 2.25
CA GLU A 446 6.36 -12.41 2.57
C GLU A 446 6.11 -12.88 4.02
N LEU A 447 6.51 -14.10 4.36
CA LEU A 447 6.32 -14.63 5.72
C LEU A 447 7.01 -13.74 6.78
N ASP A 448 8.19 -13.21 6.46
CA ASP A 448 8.97 -12.34 7.35
C ASP A 448 8.30 -10.98 7.60
N ASP A 449 7.36 -10.57 6.73
CA ASP A 449 6.59 -9.34 6.91
C ASP A 449 5.56 -9.49 8.04
N ILE A 450 5.13 -10.73 8.35
CA ILE A 450 3.95 -10.99 9.18
C ILE A 450 4.31 -11.14 10.66
N LYS A 451 3.60 -10.39 11.50
CA LYS A 451 3.74 -10.42 12.96
C LYS A 451 2.39 -10.29 13.65
N VAL A 452 2.27 -10.85 14.86
CA VAL A 452 1.09 -10.59 15.70
C VAL A 452 1.00 -9.09 15.99
N GLY A 453 -0.19 -8.51 15.78
CA GLY A 453 -0.45 -7.08 15.92
C GLY A 453 -0.26 -6.26 14.65
N LEU A 454 0.31 -6.85 13.57
CA LEU A 454 0.52 -6.19 12.29
C LEU A 454 -0.80 -5.65 11.73
N PRO A 455 -0.89 -4.34 11.43
CA PRO A 455 -2.02 -3.76 10.72
C PRO A 455 -2.24 -4.43 9.36
N MET A 456 -3.46 -4.89 9.15
CA MET A 456 -3.94 -5.53 7.94
C MET A 456 -5.15 -4.77 7.40
N GLN A 457 -5.31 -4.81 6.09
CA GLN A 457 -6.50 -4.37 5.38
C GLN A 457 -7.06 -5.50 4.52
N MET A 458 -8.35 -5.42 4.20
CA MET A 458 -9.00 -6.44 3.38
C MET A 458 -8.84 -6.13 1.89
N ALA A 459 -8.52 -7.15 1.11
CA ALA A 459 -8.44 -7.10 -0.35
C ALA A 459 -9.35 -8.15 -0.97
N PHE A 460 -10.17 -7.73 -1.93
CA PHE A 460 -11.01 -8.63 -2.70
C PHE A 460 -10.15 -9.33 -3.76
N LYS A 461 -10.07 -10.65 -3.70
CA LYS A 461 -9.14 -11.47 -4.47
C LYS A 461 -9.84 -12.70 -5.05
N ARG A 462 -9.20 -13.34 -6.01
CA ARG A 462 -9.58 -14.66 -6.48
C ARG A 462 -9.23 -15.70 -5.42
N LYS A 463 -10.21 -16.51 -5.02
CA LYS A 463 -10.00 -17.64 -4.12
C LYS A 463 -9.49 -18.87 -4.87
N VAL A 464 -10.19 -19.25 -5.94
CA VAL A 464 -9.86 -20.42 -6.77
C VAL A 464 -10.55 -20.32 -8.13
N THR A 465 -9.94 -20.90 -9.15
CA THR A 465 -10.56 -21.10 -10.48
C THR A 465 -10.88 -22.57 -10.67
N ASP A 466 -12.15 -22.90 -10.86
CA ASP A 466 -12.59 -24.20 -11.36
C ASP A 466 -12.34 -24.23 -12.87
N LYS A 467 -11.19 -24.79 -13.27
CA LYS A 467 -10.79 -24.89 -14.68
C LYS A 467 -11.67 -25.87 -15.47
N GLU A 468 -12.26 -26.86 -14.81
CA GLU A 468 -13.13 -27.86 -15.45
C GLU A 468 -14.45 -27.21 -15.91
N ARG A 469 -15.04 -26.38 -15.05
CA ARG A 469 -16.33 -25.72 -15.33
C ARG A 469 -16.20 -24.27 -15.82
N GLY A 470 -14.99 -23.72 -15.83
CA GLY A 470 -14.71 -22.35 -16.24
C GLY A 470 -15.25 -21.30 -15.27
N PHE A 471 -15.21 -21.56 -13.96
CA PHE A 471 -15.78 -20.67 -12.94
C PHE A 471 -14.73 -20.09 -12.00
N VAL A 472 -14.75 -18.76 -11.85
CA VAL A 472 -13.87 -18.04 -10.91
C VAL A 472 -14.61 -17.73 -9.60
N ASN A 473 -14.04 -18.17 -8.48
CA ASN A 473 -14.50 -17.81 -7.14
C ASN A 473 -13.72 -16.63 -6.61
N TYR A 474 -14.44 -15.67 -6.04
CA TYR A 474 -13.87 -14.50 -5.37
C TYR A 474 -14.14 -14.56 -3.88
N PHE A 475 -13.22 -13.99 -3.11
CA PHE A 475 -13.31 -13.89 -1.67
C PHE A 475 -12.39 -12.79 -1.13
N TRP A 476 -12.49 -12.50 0.16
CA TRP A 476 -11.63 -11.54 0.82
C TRP A 476 -10.41 -12.19 1.43
N LYS A 477 -9.24 -11.61 1.17
CA LYS A 477 -7.96 -11.94 1.79
C LYS A 477 -7.46 -10.74 2.59
N ALA A 478 -6.53 -10.98 3.51
CA ALA A 478 -5.89 -9.89 4.25
C ALA A 478 -4.54 -9.55 3.60
N VAL A 479 -4.23 -8.27 3.50
CA VAL A 479 -2.91 -7.79 3.06
C VAL A 479 -2.36 -6.83 4.11
N PRO A 480 -1.04 -6.79 4.36
CA PRO A 480 -0.47 -5.78 5.24
C PRO A 480 -0.81 -4.37 4.75
N VAL A 481 -1.07 -3.47 5.69
CA VAL A 481 -1.10 -2.04 5.36
C VAL A 481 0.30 -1.63 4.88
N PRO A 482 0.45 -0.94 3.74
CA PRO A 482 1.75 -0.51 3.23
C PRO A 482 2.59 0.21 4.29
N GLY A 483 3.87 -0.16 4.41
CA GLY A 483 4.80 0.39 5.41
C GLY A 483 4.63 -0.14 6.84
N ALA A 484 3.53 -0.81 7.18
CA ALA A 484 3.26 -1.22 8.57
C ALA A 484 4.27 -2.25 9.12
N ALA A 485 4.77 -3.15 8.27
CA ALA A 485 5.79 -4.12 8.67
C ALA A 485 7.13 -3.43 8.97
N GLU A 486 7.51 -2.43 8.16
CA GLU A 486 8.71 -1.61 8.37
C GLU A 486 8.59 -0.80 9.66
N GLU A 487 7.45 -0.16 9.90
CA GLU A 487 7.20 0.57 11.15
C GLU A 487 7.29 -0.35 12.38
N MET A 488 6.74 -1.56 12.32
CA MET A 488 6.88 -2.55 13.40
C MET A 488 8.29 -3.11 13.57
N ASN A 489 9.15 -2.99 12.56
CA ASN A 489 10.56 -3.34 12.65
C ASN A 489 11.41 -2.22 13.27
N LYS A 490 10.90 -0.97 13.31
CA LYS A 490 11.61 0.12 13.97
C LYS A 490 11.63 -0.10 15.49
N ILE A 491 12.83 -0.02 16.06
CA ILE A 491 13.01 -0.06 17.52
C ILE A 491 12.65 1.32 18.07
N ASN A 492 11.54 1.43 18.79
CA ASN A 492 11.15 2.63 19.53
C ASN A 492 11.16 2.39 21.05
N TYR A 493 11.31 3.48 21.79
CA TYR A 493 11.30 3.52 23.25
C TYR A 493 10.33 4.58 23.76
N ASP A 494 9.31 4.93 22.95
CA ASP A 494 8.28 5.90 23.31
C ASP A 494 7.66 5.57 24.67
N GLY A 495 7.60 6.58 25.53
CA GLY A 495 7.06 6.45 26.89
C GLY A 495 7.95 5.67 27.86
N ARG A 496 9.13 5.20 27.46
CA ARG A 496 10.11 4.54 28.35
C ARG A 496 11.04 5.57 29.00
N VAL A 497 11.49 5.29 30.21
CA VAL A 497 12.50 6.10 30.92
C VAL A 497 13.79 5.30 31.07
N ALA A 498 14.90 5.91 30.62
CA ALA A 498 16.22 5.33 30.72
C ALA A 498 17.14 6.17 31.61
N ILE A 499 17.81 5.51 32.55
CA ILE A 499 18.91 6.06 33.33
C ILE A 499 20.22 5.61 32.69
N ILE A 500 21.10 6.54 32.36
CA ILE A 500 22.44 6.23 31.87
C ILE A 500 23.45 6.89 32.81
N THR A 501 24.29 6.09 33.45
CA THR A 501 25.35 6.57 34.35
C THR A 501 26.62 6.90 33.57
N GLY A 502 27.36 7.94 33.95
CA GLY A 502 28.53 8.40 33.19
C GLY A 502 28.14 8.88 31.79
N ALA A 503 27.00 9.56 31.68
CA ALA A 503 26.40 9.97 30.42
C ALA A 503 26.80 11.37 29.95
N GLY A 504 27.63 12.10 30.70
CA GLY A 504 28.05 13.46 30.34
C GLY A 504 29.05 13.51 29.17
N ALA A 505 29.66 12.38 28.81
CA ALA A 505 30.59 12.26 27.69
C ALA A 505 30.70 10.83 27.15
N GLY A 506 31.53 10.63 26.11
CA GLY A 506 31.92 9.31 25.62
C GLY A 506 30.75 8.42 25.19
N LEU A 507 30.84 7.12 25.46
CA LEU A 507 29.82 6.14 25.11
C LEU A 507 28.49 6.39 25.84
N GLY A 508 28.52 6.81 27.10
CA GLY A 508 27.32 7.12 27.87
C GLY A 508 26.49 8.24 27.20
N ARG A 509 27.14 9.31 26.73
CA ARG A 509 26.49 10.36 25.93
C ARG A 509 25.88 9.80 24.65
N VAL A 510 26.59 8.91 23.94
CA VAL A 510 26.08 8.30 22.70
C VAL A 510 24.83 7.46 22.98
N TYR A 511 24.83 6.66 24.06
CA TYR A 511 23.66 5.88 24.47
C TYR A 511 22.46 6.78 24.82
N ALA A 512 22.70 7.85 25.57
CA ALA A 512 21.68 8.82 25.95
C ALA A 512 21.02 9.47 24.72
N LEU A 513 21.82 9.96 23.77
CA LEU A 513 21.32 10.57 22.53
C LEU A 513 20.57 9.57 21.65
N GLU A 514 21.07 8.34 21.52
CA GLU A 514 20.44 7.35 20.64
C GLU A 514 19.10 6.83 21.19
N LEU A 515 19.01 6.60 22.51
CA LEU A 515 17.73 6.26 23.15
C LEU A 515 16.75 7.43 23.07
N ALA A 516 17.21 8.66 23.24
CA ALA A 516 16.39 9.86 23.09
C ALA A 516 15.81 10.01 21.69
N ARG A 517 16.64 9.81 20.63
CA ARG A 517 16.18 9.85 19.22
C ARG A 517 15.08 8.83 18.92
N ARG A 518 15.03 7.75 19.69
CA ARG A 518 14.04 6.68 19.57
C ARG A 518 12.88 6.83 20.55
N GLY A 519 12.74 7.98 21.23
CA GLY A 519 11.57 8.34 22.03
C GLY A 519 11.67 8.08 23.54
N ALA A 520 12.81 7.59 24.05
CA ALA A 520 12.99 7.44 25.49
C ALA A 520 13.19 8.80 26.17
N LYS A 521 12.63 8.95 27.38
CA LYS A 521 12.98 10.04 28.30
C LYS A 521 14.23 9.67 29.07
N ILE A 522 15.16 10.59 29.22
CA ILE A 522 16.52 10.26 29.67
C ILE A 522 16.87 10.93 31.00
N VAL A 523 17.40 10.14 31.94
CA VAL A 523 18.19 10.66 33.06
C VAL A 523 19.66 10.55 32.69
N VAL A 524 20.29 11.71 32.50
CA VAL A 524 21.72 11.83 32.22
C VAL A 524 22.43 11.94 33.56
N ASN A 525 22.96 10.82 34.07
CA ASN A 525 23.77 10.86 35.29
C ASN A 525 25.25 11.07 34.96
N ASP A 526 25.85 12.11 35.53
CA ASP A 526 27.30 12.33 35.49
C ASP A 526 27.74 13.19 36.69
N LEU A 527 28.70 12.69 37.46
CA LEU A 527 29.25 13.39 38.63
C LEU A 527 30.05 14.64 38.24
N GLY A 528 30.52 14.74 36.99
CA GLY A 528 31.29 15.89 36.51
C GLY A 528 32.78 15.87 36.85
N GLY A 529 33.33 14.68 37.12
CA GLY A 529 34.76 14.46 37.36
C GLY A 529 35.57 14.27 36.07
N THR A 530 36.90 14.31 36.14
CA THR A 530 37.79 13.99 35.01
C THR A 530 37.86 12.47 34.75
N ARG A 531 38.53 12.05 33.67
CA ARG A 531 38.63 10.62 33.26
C ARG A 531 39.44 9.77 34.23
N ASP A 532 40.55 10.30 34.73
CA ASP A 532 41.04 9.88 36.04
C ASP A 532 40.01 10.46 37.01
N GLY A 533 39.31 9.75 37.88
CA GLY A 533 38.22 10.32 38.68
C GLY A 533 38.61 11.39 39.73
N SER A 534 39.28 12.48 39.36
CA SER A 534 39.57 13.66 40.18
C SER A 534 38.65 14.84 39.81
N GLY A 535 38.62 15.88 40.67
CA GLY A 535 37.79 17.08 40.50
C GLY A 535 36.54 17.11 41.39
N SER A 536 36.08 18.31 41.74
CA SER A 536 34.94 18.57 42.65
C SER A 536 33.60 18.73 41.92
N GLY A 537 33.32 17.85 40.95
CA GLY A 537 32.04 17.74 40.24
C GLY A 537 31.56 19.01 39.51
N SER A 538 31.82 19.11 38.21
CA SER A 538 31.21 20.16 37.37
C SER A 538 29.86 19.69 36.84
N LYS A 539 28.79 20.48 37.02
CA LYS A 539 27.47 20.19 36.43
C LYS A 539 27.45 20.21 34.89
N SER A 540 28.47 20.86 34.29
CA SER A 540 28.52 21.20 32.87
C SER A 540 28.37 20.01 31.89
N PRO A 541 28.95 18.82 32.10
CA PRO A 541 28.87 17.73 31.12
C PRO A 541 27.46 17.13 30.99
N ALA A 542 26.77 16.85 32.11
CA ALA A 542 25.42 16.31 32.08
C ALA A 542 24.43 17.32 31.48
N ASP A 543 24.54 18.60 31.86
CA ASP A 543 23.67 19.68 31.37
C ASP A 543 23.76 19.83 29.85
N LYS A 544 24.97 19.82 29.29
CA LYS A 544 25.17 19.90 27.83
C LYS A 544 24.46 18.77 27.10
N VAL A 545 24.54 17.55 27.61
CA VAL A 545 23.87 16.39 26.98
C VAL A 545 22.35 16.49 27.12
N VAL A 546 21.85 16.98 28.26
CA VAL A 546 20.41 17.27 28.42
C VAL A 546 19.94 18.30 27.40
N ASP A 547 20.70 19.38 27.19
CA ASP A 547 20.36 20.42 26.20
C ASP A 547 20.37 19.87 24.77
N GLU A 548 21.33 19.01 24.44
CA GLU A 548 21.36 18.32 23.15
C GLU A 548 20.14 17.40 22.96
N ILE A 549 19.73 16.65 23.99
CA ILE A 549 18.55 15.78 23.94
C ILE A 549 17.28 16.61 23.75
N LYS A 550 17.15 17.74 24.46
CA LYS A 550 16.03 18.66 24.32
C LYS A 550 15.99 19.30 22.93
N ALA A 551 17.14 19.61 22.34
CA ALA A 551 17.22 20.12 20.96
C ALA A 551 16.77 19.07 19.92
N LEU A 552 16.86 17.77 20.25
CA LEU A 552 16.30 16.67 19.44
C LEU A 552 14.78 16.46 19.65
N GLY A 553 14.15 17.25 20.53
CA GLY A 553 12.72 17.16 20.83
C GLY A 553 12.33 16.08 21.84
N SER A 554 13.29 15.55 22.62
CA SER A 554 13.03 14.57 23.69
C SER A 554 13.27 15.15 25.08
N ASP A 555 12.64 14.55 26.09
CA ASP A 555 12.74 14.97 27.48
C ASP A 555 13.99 14.37 28.15
N ALA A 556 14.76 15.22 28.85
CA ALA A 556 15.87 14.78 29.68
C ALA A 556 16.05 15.63 30.94
N VAL A 557 16.59 14.98 31.98
CA VAL A 557 16.98 15.59 33.26
C VAL A 557 18.38 15.13 33.66
N ALA A 558 19.17 16.02 34.23
CA ALA A 558 20.51 15.69 34.75
C ALA A 558 20.42 15.18 36.19
N SER A 559 21.25 14.18 36.51
CA SER A 559 21.59 13.82 37.90
C SER A 559 23.09 13.93 38.07
N TYR A 560 23.52 14.53 39.18
CA TYR A 560 24.94 14.74 39.49
C TYR A 560 25.43 13.84 40.63
N ASP A 561 24.62 12.87 41.02
CA ASP A 561 24.86 11.99 42.15
C ASP A 561 25.97 10.97 41.86
N ASN A 562 26.72 10.59 42.90
CA ASN A 562 27.84 9.68 42.80
C ASN A 562 27.40 8.21 42.88
N VAL A 563 27.55 7.48 41.78
CA VAL A 563 27.23 6.05 41.68
C VAL A 563 27.97 5.20 42.73
N ALA A 564 29.18 5.60 43.14
CA ALA A 564 30.00 4.85 44.08
C ALA A 564 29.40 4.73 45.50
N THR A 565 28.34 5.49 45.80
CA THR A 565 27.67 5.48 47.10
C THR A 565 26.26 4.90 47.00
N VAL A 566 25.80 4.26 48.09
CA VAL A 566 24.44 3.72 48.17
C VAL A 566 23.39 4.83 48.03
N GLU A 567 23.57 5.94 48.76
CA GLU A 567 22.69 7.11 48.70
C GLU A 567 22.65 7.73 47.29
N GLY A 568 23.81 7.88 46.64
CA GLY A 568 23.88 8.39 45.27
C GLY A 568 23.13 7.49 44.28
N GLY A 569 23.28 6.17 44.40
CA GLY A 569 22.50 5.21 43.60
C GLY A 569 20.99 5.34 43.78
N GLU A 570 20.53 5.55 45.02
CA GLU A 570 19.11 5.79 45.33
C GLU A 570 18.62 7.13 44.76
N ASN A 571 19.40 8.20 44.88
CA ASN A 571 19.05 9.52 44.36
C ASN A 571 18.98 9.59 42.82
N ILE A 572 19.82 8.83 42.11
CA ILE A 572 19.75 8.73 40.65
C ILE A 572 18.40 8.14 40.22
N VAL A 573 17.97 7.07 40.88
CA VAL A 573 16.67 6.43 40.60
C VAL A 573 15.53 7.35 41.01
N LYS A 574 15.66 8.03 42.14
CA LYS A 574 14.69 9.05 42.58
C LYS A 574 14.53 10.17 41.56
N THR A 575 15.62 10.66 40.96
CA THR A 575 15.57 11.68 39.89
C THR A 575 14.69 11.23 38.72
N ALA A 576 14.78 9.97 38.30
CA ALA A 576 13.93 9.42 37.25
C ALA A 576 12.45 9.35 37.66
N MET A 577 12.19 8.98 38.91
CA MET A 577 10.83 8.91 39.47
C MET A 577 10.22 10.29 39.63
N ASP A 578 10.97 11.27 40.12
CA ASP A 578 10.49 12.64 40.33
C ASP A 578 10.21 13.35 39.00
N ALA A 579 11.06 13.15 37.99
CA ALA A 579 10.90 13.79 36.69
C ALA A 579 9.87 13.09 35.79
N PHE A 580 9.81 11.76 35.81
CA PHE A 580 9.07 10.98 34.82
C PHE A 580 8.14 9.91 35.39
N GLY A 581 8.17 9.68 36.71
CA GLY A 581 7.28 8.74 37.41
C GLY A 581 7.57 7.26 37.18
N ARG A 582 8.66 6.90 36.49
CA ARG A 582 8.97 5.51 36.11
C ARG A 582 10.45 5.30 35.81
N VAL A 583 10.88 4.03 35.83
CA VAL A 583 12.19 3.57 35.35
C VAL A 583 12.01 2.26 34.59
N ASP A 584 12.45 2.21 33.33
CA ASP A 584 12.35 1.02 32.48
C ASP A 584 13.71 0.45 32.09
N ILE A 585 14.73 1.31 31.97
CA ILE A 585 16.05 0.97 31.47
C ILE A 585 17.11 1.58 32.39
N VAL A 586 18.11 0.79 32.79
CA VAL A 586 19.34 1.29 33.41
C VAL A 586 20.53 0.82 32.58
N ILE A 587 21.40 1.76 32.19
CA ILE A 587 22.69 1.46 31.57
C ILE A 587 23.79 1.89 32.54
N ASN A 588 24.41 0.89 33.18
CA ASN A 588 25.56 1.10 34.06
C ASN A 588 26.82 1.23 33.20
N ASN A 589 27.10 2.48 32.81
CA ASN A 589 28.24 2.87 31.98
C ASN A 589 29.31 3.68 32.73
N ALA A 590 29.02 4.16 33.95
CA ALA A 590 29.97 4.98 34.70
C ALA A 590 31.28 4.21 34.97
N GLY A 591 32.40 4.87 34.72
CA GLY A 591 33.73 4.30 34.89
C GLY A 591 34.80 5.37 34.98
N ILE A 592 35.83 5.10 35.78
CA ILE A 592 37.03 5.92 35.94
C ILE A 592 38.29 5.11 35.63
N LEU A 593 39.40 5.77 35.29
CA LEU A 593 40.69 5.13 35.08
C LEU A 593 41.68 5.48 36.20
N ARG A 594 42.49 4.49 36.61
CA ARG A 594 43.60 4.64 37.56
C ARG A 594 44.82 3.86 37.06
N ASP A 595 45.19 4.14 35.82
CA ASP A 595 46.19 3.40 35.05
C ASP A 595 47.55 3.35 35.76
N LYS A 596 47.91 2.16 36.25
CA LYS A 596 49.14 1.84 36.98
C LYS A 596 49.48 0.37 36.75
N SER A 597 50.77 0.09 36.50
CA SER A 597 51.28 -1.28 36.57
C SER A 597 50.96 -1.88 37.95
N PHE A 598 50.70 -3.18 38.04
CA PHE A 598 50.28 -3.84 39.27
C PHE A 598 51.08 -3.45 40.53
N LEU A 599 52.42 -3.39 40.45
CA LEU A 599 53.28 -3.01 41.58
C LEU A 599 53.14 -1.54 42.04
N LYS A 600 52.56 -0.69 41.21
CA LYS A 600 52.34 0.76 41.46
C LYS A 600 50.86 1.06 41.75
N MET A 601 50.03 0.03 41.86
CA MET A 601 48.61 0.17 42.18
C MET A 601 48.46 0.36 43.68
N GLU A 602 48.22 1.60 44.10
CA GLU A 602 47.94 1.91 45.50
C GLU A 602 46.53 1.41 45.89
N PRO A 603 46.33 0.95 47.15
CA PRO A 603 45.03 0.46 47.63
C PRO A 603 43.87 1.43 47.38
N ASP A 604 44.08 2.74 47.56
CA ASP A 604 43.04 3.76 47.36
C ASP A 604 42.59 3.87 45.89
N ASN A 605 43.53 3.68 44.95
CA ASN A 605 43.24 3.70 43.52
C ASN A 605 42.47 2.45 43.09
N TRP A 606 42.86 1.30 43.63
CA TRP A 606 42.16 0.03 43.43
C TRP A 606 40.72 0.11 43.96
N GLN A 607 40.56 0.60 45.20
CA GLN A 607 39.26 0.75 45.84
C GLN A 607 38.35 1.70 45.05
N ALA A 608 38.87 2.86 44.61
CA ALA A 608 38.09 3.81 43.81
C ALA A 608 37.56 3.21 42.50
N VAL A 609 38.36 2.39 41.81
CA VAL A 609 37.92 1.71 40.58
C VAL A 609 36.82 0.70 40.89
N LEU A 610 36.98 -0.12 41.93
CA LEU A 610 35.94 -1.07 42.36
C LEU A 610 34.65 -0.36 42.77
N ASP A 611 34.76 0.75 43.49
CA ASP A 611 33.61 1.49 43.98
C ASP A 611 32.77 2.08 42.86
N VAL A 612 33.40 2.57 41.78
CA VAL A 612 32.66 3.09 40.63
C VAL A 612 32.18 1.96 39.71
N HIS A 613 33.05 1.03 39.33
CA HIS A 613 32.76 0.07 38.25
C HIS A 613 31.91 -1.11 38.71
N LEU A 614 32.14 -1.62 39.92
CA LEU A 614 31.43 -2.77 40.47
C LEU A 614 30.33 -2.35 41.44
N ASN A 615 30.71 -1.64 42.51
CA ASN A 615 29.75 -1.23 43.53
C ASN A 615 28.78 -0.20 42.97
N GLY A 616 29.23 0.69 42.08
CA GLY A 616 28.37 1.68 41.44
C GLY A 616 27.24 1.07 40.62
N ALA A 617 27.55 0.04 39.83
CA ALA A 617 26.53 -0.70 39.10
C ALA A 617 25.50 -1.34 40.05
N TYR A 618 25.94 -1.89 41.19
CA TYR A 618 25.04 -2.43 42.21
C TYR A 618 24.16 -1.35 42.87
N ASN A 619 24.78 -0.24 43.29
CA ASN A 619 24.13 0.86 44.01
C ASN A 619 22.98 1.48 43.20
N VAL A 620 23.12 1.57 41.88
CA VAL A 620 22.05 2.09 40.99
C VAL A 620 21.05 0.98 40.63
N SER A 621 21.53 -0.23 40.33
CA SER A 621 20.68 -1.32 39.86
C SER A 621 19.70 -1.82 40.91
N ARG A 622 20.10 -1.90 42.18
CA ARG A 622 19.25 -2.40 43.27
C ARG A 622 17.98 -1.56 43.47
N PRO A 623 18.04 -0.23 43.66
CA PRO A 623 16.84 0.60 43.77
C PRO A 623 16.04 0.63 42.46
N ALA A 624 16.68 0.65 41.30
CA ALA A 624 15.98 0.61 40.01
C ALA A 624 15.21 -0.71 39.82
N PHE A 625 15.79 -1.84 40.20
CA PHE A 625 15.16 -3.16 40.11
C PHE A 625 13.90 -3.25 40.97
N LYS A 626 13.89 -2.60 42.14
CA LYS A 626 12.69 -2.53 42.99
C LYS A 626 11.52 -1.87 42.23
N VAL A 627 11.76 -0.72 41.60
CA VAL A 627 10.77 0.00 40.77
C VAL A 627 10.35 -0.84 39.57
N MET A 628 11.30 -1.41 38.83
CA MET A 628 11.03 -2.24 37.65
C MET A 628 10.16 -3.47 37.98
N ARG A 629 10.40 -4.11 39.13
CA ARG A 629 9.60 -5.24 39.61
C ARG A 629 8.16 -4.83 39.91
N GLU A 630 7.96 -3.69 40.59
CA GLU A 630 6.63 -3.14 40.87
C GLU A 630 5.87 -2.78 39.59
N ASN A 631 6.58 -2.32 38.56
CA ASN A 631 6.03 -2.00 37.25
C ASN A 631 5.86 -3.22 36.31
N GLY A 632 6.31 -4.41 36.71
CA GLY A 632 6.25 -5.63 35.88
C GLY A 632 7.15 -5.61 34.64
N TYR A 633 8.09 -4.67 34.54
CA TYR A 633 9.00 -4.53 33.40
C TYR A 633 10.30 -3.79 33.77
N GLY A 634 11.42 -4.25 33.23
CA GLY A 634 12.71 -3.58 33.38
C GLY A 634 13.84 -4.22 32.57
N ARG A 635 14.84 -3.43 32.17
CA ARG A 635 16.08 -3.89 31.53
C ARG A 635 17.28 -3.21 32.18
N ILE A 636 18.28 -3.99 32.57
CA ILE A 636 19.55 -3.48 33.11
C ILE A 636 20.66 -3.94 32.17
N VAL A 637 21.46 -2.99 31.70
CA VAL A 637 22.61 -3.20 30.82
C VAL A 637 23.86 -2.86 31.59
N MET A 638 24.81 -3.79 31.64
CA MET A 638 26.12 -3.59 32.23
C MET A 638 27.14 -3.37 31.12
N THR A 639 27.93 -2.30 31.24
CA THR A 639 29.01 -2.02 30.29
C THR A 639 30.35 -2.43 30.89
N THR A 640 31.21 -3.08 30.10
CA THR A 640 32.59 -3.39 30.48
C THR A 640 33.53 -3.06 29.32
N SER A 641 34.78 -2.72 29.64
CA SER A 641 35.80 -2.39 28.63
C SER A 641 36.55 -3.64 28.18
N ALA A 642 37.22 -3.57 27.03
CA ALA A 642 38.14 -4.63 26.59
C ALA A 642 39.26 -4.87 27.64
N ALA A 643 39.70 -3.82 28.35
CA ALA A 643 40.67 -3.95 29.44
C ALA A 643 40.10 -4.74 30.64
N GLY A 644 38.80 -4.63 30.92
CA GLY A 644 38.13 -5.45 31.93
C GLY A 644 37.96 -6.92 31.51
N LEU A 645 37.86 -7.20 30.20
CA LEU A 645 37.70 -8.56 29.66
C LEU A 645 39.03 -9.29 29.46
N TYR A 646 40.04 -8.59 28.95
CA TYR A 646 41.32 -9.19 28.53
C TYR A 646 42.50 -8.78 29.41
N GLY A 647 42.33 -7.79 30.30
CA GLY A 647 43.41 -7.13 31.03
C GLY A 647 44.12 -6.04 30.20
N ASN A 648 44.85 -5.17 30.89
CA ASN A 648 45.79 -4.22 30.30
C ASN A 648 47.03 -4.13 31.22
N PHE A 649 48.19 -3.76 30.67
CA PHE A 649 49.46 -3.74 31.42
C PHE A 649 49.46 -2.74 32.59
N GLY A 650 48.62 -1.71 32.51
CA GLY A 650 48.55 -0.64 33.48
C GLY A 650 48.20 0.65 32.81
#